data_AF-A0A142YNB3-F1
#
_entry.id   AF-A0A142YNB3-F1
#
_cell.length_a   1.000
_cell.length_b   1.000
_cell.length_c   1.000
_cell.angle_alpha   90.00
_cell.angle_beta   90.00
_cell.angle_gamma   90.00
#
_symmetry.space_group_name_H-M   'P 1'
#
loop_
_entity.id
_entity.type
_entity.pdbx_description
1 polymer ?
#
loop_
_entity_poly.entity_id
_entity_poly.type
_entity_poly.pdbx_seq_one_letter_code
_entity_poly.pdbx_strand_id
1 'polypeptide(L)'
;MRIPLALLGLMLAASSWTSPQAVAQTPLAGFDFRSPESLRGWTALHHVQPLQAVPEGLAVRIDGPDPYFGSPAFDLPEGVLLTATVRIKVEKSGELQVFYSRAGEGPSEERSTRKPVRGGDWRDVTLHLPPMGPRTTLRIDPPGGSGVCLIESIRFAERVAIEPSWPRPGVPKPSADAPSVASGTLVLRQDPARLGGFALSVDGREVATGYDRPTIAYRAVVDGRPVVKWIDVAGAGADAKVETTVDPADQSLRVRASFRDEEGGSWRLEQTFRPHSPGVIAFQAECAVDAPRPVFHVPLLVVLPGNGQGAFGPSKGQALLAGVEYLDDEPSSSTADLGEADALRKVPSASKLTFPLMAIQARGRYLGVIWDRAPGVAPLFDSPDRTLGGGGHLMGLIAPGADGDRAEGSLFPDEPTVVSPDSPARASGLLIAGDGSTIIPAVQKYVALKGLPPIPATPGLQEYVKLAAAGWLDSPIRDGGRYRHATAAGDFRAQPAADAAWMMNWLAALADDPKLAERLRAASTEAEAQLRPEQYLLAAVGHNRYPVAPLVLPAAETSKDGGAGSFERAIAAVVAQSRGFEPDGTRRYRPIPGRIDYGRTHFSDEADGYAAQPVDQMLRLAAYSGDKVAVDESLRLLAVLRDRFRDGVPRGAQTWEIALHTPDVLASAYLVRAFVLGYELTGDPSFLDAAKYWAWTGVPFVYLENPTDASDPEAIGPYATIPVLGSTNWVAPNWIGLPVQWCGLVYADALIELARHDAEGPWNKLADGIAASGVLQTYPLDEPSRGLLPDSFNLTSQSRNPADINPGTLQPGALRLLAGPQARPYQFRALRASGIWVCAPGAVDVEADAPGEAAFTVLPWSAGPSFVVVHGVADEAQVTGEIVGRRGGTRTIKIGPGGPTRVSIRISR
;
A
#
# COMPACT_ATOMS: atom_id res chain seq x y z
N MET A 1 21.93 -40.07 51.85
CA MET A 1 21.06 -39.89 53.04
C MET A 1 19.63 -40.16 52.60
N ARG A 2 19.01 -41.22 53.12
CA ARG A 2 17.59 -41.57 52.93
C ARG A 2 16.80 -40.98 54.09
N ILE A 3 15.62 -40.39 53.82
CA ILE A 3 14.49 -40.14 54.74
C ILE A 3 13.27 -39.70 53.87
N PRO A 4 12.01 -39.94 54.29
CA PRO A 4 10.99 -40.64 53.49
C PRO A 4 9.75 -39.81 53.08
N LEU A 5 8.85 -40.49 52.35
CA LEU A 5 7.47 -40.12 52.01
C LEU A 5 6.67 -39.55 53.21
N ALA A 6 5.96 -38.45 52.97
CA ALA A 6 4.72 -38.10 53.68
C ALA A 6 3.72 -37.51 52.67
N LEU A 7 2.51 -38.06 52.68
CA LEU A 7 1.36 -37.69 51.85
C LEU A 7 1.02 -36.20 52.00
N LEU A 8 0.90 -35.48 50.88
CA LEU A 8 0.18 -34.22 50.81
C LEU A 8 -1.18 -34.45 50.15
N GLY A 9 -2.25 -34.29 50.93
CA GLY A 9 -3.60 -34.13 50.41
C GLY A 9 -3.73 -32.77 49.74
N LEU A 10 -3.92 -32.77 48.42
CA LEU A 10 -4.33 -31.59 47.67
C LEU A 10 -5.83 -31.37 47.86
N MET A 11 -6.17 -30.38 48.70
CA MET A 11 -7.47 -29.71 48.63
C MET A 11 -7.50 -28.87 47.35
N LEU A 12 -8.35 -29.25 46.40
CA LEU A 12 -8.79 -28.39 45.31
C LEU A 12 -9.64 -27.25 45.90
N ALA A 13 -9.03 -26.08 46.08
CA ALA A 13 -9.77 -24.83 46.20
C ALA A 13 -10.23 -24.43 44.78
N ALA A 14 -11.50 -24.70 44.48
CA ALA A 14 -12.16 -24.14 43.32
C ALA A 14 -12.22 -22.62 43.48
N SER A 15 -11.34 -21.90 42.78
CA SER A 15 -11.48 -20.47 42.55
C SER A 15 -12.48 -20.30 41.41
N SER A 16 -13.71 -19.94 41.75
CA SER A 16 -14.72 -19.52 40.78
C SER A 16 -14.28 -18.19 40.16
N TRP A 17 -13.80 -18.26 38.92
CA TRP A 17 -13.68 -17.11 38.05
C TRP A 17 -15.09 -16.59 37.79
N THR A 18 -15.49 -15.55 38.51
CA THR A 18 -16.71 -14.81 38.20
C THR A 18 -16.37 -13.87 37.07
N SER A 19 -16.80 -14.22 35.86
CA SER A 19 -16.81 -13.33 34.71
C SER A 19 -17.49 -12.02 35.11
N PRO A 20 -16.97 -10.83 34.71
CA PRO A 20 -17.70 -9.59 34.92
C PRO A 20 -19.08 -9.73 34.26
N GLN A 21 -20.13 -9.57 35.05
CA GLN A 21 -21.50 -9.56 34.57
C GLN A 21 -21.66 -8.40 33.60
N ALA A 22 -21.68 -8.72 32.30
CA ALA A 22 -22.26 -7.84 31.30
C ALA A 22 -23.71 -7.57 31.71
N VAL A 23 -24.06 -6.31 31.94
CA VAL A 23 -25.45 -5.90 32.09
C VAL A 23 -26.13 -6.25 30.75
N ALA A 24 -26.94 -7.29 30.77
CA ALA A 24 -27.60 -7.83 29.60
C ALA A 24 -28.54 -6.78 29.00
N GLN A 25 -28.20 -6.29 27.81
CA GLN A 25 -29.20 -5.75 26.89
C GLN A 25 -30.25 -6.83 26.64
N THR A 26 -31.52 -6.44 26.45
CA THR A 26 -32.57 -7.37 26.05
C THR A 26 -32.13 -8.10 24.78
N PRO A 27 -32.07 -9.45 24.74
CA PRO A 27 -31.58 -10.14 23.55
C PRO A 27 -32.51 -9.82 22.38
N LEU A 28 -31.98 -9.16 21.34
CA LEU A 28 -32.65 -9.14 20.04
C LEU A 28 -32.73 -10.58 19.51
N ALA A 29 -33.64 -10.84 18.57
CA ALA A 29 -33.71 -12.16 17.92
C ALA A 29 -32.32 -12.58 17.42
N GLY A 30 -31.93 -13.83 17.65
CA GLY A 30 -30.63 -14.38 17.27
C GLY A 30 -30.68 -15.90 17.12
N PHE A 31 -29.65 -16.50 16.55
CA PHE A 31 -29.58 -17.93 16.23
C PHE A 31 -28.42 -18.57 16.99
N ASP A 32 -28.71 -19.55 17.85
CA ASP A 32 -27.71 -20.42 18.50
C ASP A 32 -27.76 -21.80 17.86
N PHE A 33 -26.85 -22.08 16.94
CA PHE A 33 -26.86 -23.30 16.14
C PHE A 33 -26.38 -24.54 16.91
N ARG A 34 -25.95 -24.40 18.16
CA ARG A 34 -25.73 -25.55 19.05
C ARG A 34 -27.06 -26.22 19.43
N SER A 35 -28.17 -25.49 19.29
CA SER A 35 -29.51 -26.05 19.30
C SER A 35 -29.94 -26.41 17.87
N PRO A 36 -30.21 -27.69 17.56
CA PRO A 36 -30.70 -28.09 16.24
C PRO A 36 -32.00 -27.41 15.81
N GLU A 37 -32.81 -26.92 16.76
CA GLU A 37 -34.03 -26.17 16.46
C GLU A 37 -33.76 -24.83 15.77
N SER A 38 -32.64 -24.18 16.09
CA SER A 38 -32.23 -22.90 15.48
C SER A 38 -31.89 -23.04 13.99
N LEU A 39 -31.61 -24.25 13.52
CA LEU A 39 -31.37 -24.55 12.10
C LEU A 39 -32.68 -24.66 11.29
N ARG A 40 -33.83 -24.78 11.95
CA ARG A 40 -35.12 -24.95 11.26
C ARG A 40 -35.41 -23.77 10.34
N GLY A 41 -35.64 -24.08 9.05
CA GLY A 41 -35.97 -23.08 8.03
C GLY A 41 -34.76 -22.46 7.32
N TRP A 42 -33.54 -22.73 7.79
CA TRP A 42 -32.33 -22.39 7.03
C TRP A 42 -32.18 -23.34 5.84
N THR A 43 -31.79 -22.80 4.70
CA THR A 43 -31.77 -23.54 3.43
C THR A 43 -30.42 -23.41 2.74
N ALA A 44 -29.79 -24.54 2.42
CA ALA A 44 -28.66 -24.61 1.49
C ALA A 44 -29.12 -24.19 0.09
N LEU A 45 -28.45 -23.22 -0.55
CA LEU A 45 -28.92 -22.65 -1.81
C LEU A 45 -27.97 -22.93 -2.98
N HIS A 46 -26.67 -22.69 -2.84
CA HIS A 46 -25.72 -22.84 -3.95
C HIS A 46 -24.31 -23.17 -3.44
N HIS A 47 -23.60 -24.06 -4.14
CA HIS A 47 -22.26 -24.56 -3.81
C HIS A 47 -22.01 -24.91 -2.32
N VAL A 48 -23.08 -25.34 -1.64
CA VAL A 48 -23.05 -25.84 -0.27
C VAL A 48 -23.85 -27.13 -0.21
N GLN A 49 -23.30 -28.11 0.49
CA GLN A 49 -24.03 -29.35 0.79
C GLN A 49 -25.20 -29.06 1.76
N PRO A 50 -26.14 -30.01 1.95
CA PRO A 50 -27.19 -29.86 2.95
C PRO A 50 -26.62 -29.47 4.32
N LEU A 51 -27.20 -28.43 4.92
CA LEU A 51 -26.76 -27.87 6.21
C LEU A 51 -26.84 -28.93 7.32
N GLN A 52 -25.76 -29.09 8.09
CA GLN A 52 -25.66 -30.11 9.15
C GLN A 52 -25.57 -29.46 10.52
N ALA A 53 -26.46 -29.83 11.44
CA ALA A 53 -26.30 -29.51 12.85
C ALA A 53 -25.24 -30.44 13.47
N VAL A 54 -24.23 -29.86 14.11
CA VAL A 54 -23.17 -30.55 14.85
C VAL A 54 -23.11 -30.00 16.29
N PRO A 55 -22.48 -30.70 17.26
CA PRO A 55 -22.43 -30.22 18.64
C PRO A 55 -21.88 -28.79 18.80
N GLU A 56 -20.97 -28.39 17.92
CA GLU A 56 -20.33 -27.09 17.92
C GLU A 56 -21.11 -25.99 17.16
N GLY A 57 -22.22 -26.32 16.50
CA GLY A 57 -23.04 -25.36 15.74
C GLY A 57 -23.55 -25.88 14.40
N LEU A 58 -23.63 -24.99 13.42
CA LEU A 58 -23.96 -25.30 12.03
C LEU A 58 -22.67 -25.57 11.24
N ALA A 59 -22.56 -26.75 10.64
CA ALA A 59 -21.53 -27.09 9.65
C ALA A 59 -22.04 -26.83 8.22
N VAL A 60 -21.36 -25.92 7.53
CA VAL A 60 -21.54 -25.60 6.11
C VAL A 60 -20.37 -26.18 5.34
N ARG A 61 -20.63 -27.21 4.53
CA ARG A 61 -19.61 -27.85 3.68
C ARG A 61 -19.70 -27.25 2.28
N ILE A 62 -18.61 -26.62 1.84
CA ILE A 62 -18.53 -25.90 0.57
C ILE A 62 -18.04 -26.86 -0.51
N ASP A 63 -18.76 -26.93 -1.64
CA ASP A 63 -18.46 -27.82 -2.77
C ASP A 63 -18.28 -27.09 -4.12
N GLY A 64 -18.16 -25.76 -4.10
CA GLY A 64 -17.88 -24.97 -5.29
C GLY A 64 -17.54 -23.49 -4.99
N PRO A 65 -17.26 -22.71 -6.04
CA PRO A 65 -16.63 -21.38 -5.93
C PRO A 65 -17.55 -20.23 -5.48
N ASP A 66 -18.87 -20.45 -5.40
CA ASP A 66 -19.86 -19.42 -5.03
C ASP A 66 -20.86 -19.97 -3.99
N PRO A 67 -20.40 -20.26 -2.75
CA PRO A 67 -21.23 -20.86 -1.73
C PRO A 67 -22.16 -19.85 -1.07
N TYR A 68 -23.43 -20.20 -0.90
CA TYR A 68 -24.33 -19.45 -0.03
C TYR A 68 -25.55 -20.24 0.46
N PHE A 69 -26.09 -19.79 1.59
CA PHE A 69 -27.29 -20.35 2.22
C PHE A 69 -28.16 -19.24 2.82
N GLY A 70 -29.46 -19.51 2.99
CA GLY A 70 -30.45 -18.50 3.38
C GLY A 70 -31.09 -18.78 4.74
N SER A 71 -31.45 -17.73 5.45
CA SER A 71 -32.23 -17.78 6.71
C SER A 71 -33.74 -17.90 6.44
N PRO A 72 -34.53 -18.40 7.40
CA PRO A 72 -35.96 -18.09 7.43
C PRO A 72 -36.18 -16.59 7.67
N ALA A 73 -37.42 -16.12 7.51
CA ALA A 73 -37.80 -14.77 7.93
C ALA A 73 -37.88 -14.69 9.46
N PHE A 74 -37.32 -13.62 10.04
CA PHE A 74 -37.34 -13.35 11.48
C PHE A 74 -37.49 -11.85 11.77
N ASP A 75 -37.83 -11.50 13.00
CA ASP A 75 -38.13 -10.12 13.37
C ASP A 75 -36.93 -9.43 14.04
N LEU A 76 -36.60 -8.24 13.54
CA LEU A 76 -35.64 -7.30 14.12
C LEU A 76 -36.34 -5.97 14.43
N PRO A 77 -35.79 -5.13 15.32
CA PRO A 77 -36.39 -3.84 15.63
C PRO A 77 -36.40 -2.92 14.42
N GLU A 78 -37.47 -2.14 14.29
CA GLU A 78 -37.63 -1.13 13.25
C GLU A 78 -36.93 0.17 13.66
N GLY A 79 -36.30 0.87 12.70
CA GLY A 79 -35.72 2.19 12.92
C GLY A 79 -34.42 2.24 13.74
N VAL A 80 -33.89 1.10 14.19
CA VAL A 80 -32.65 1.03 14.99
C VAL A 80 -31.50 0.47 14.16
N LEU A 81 -30.31 1.06 14.27
CA LEU A 81 -29.09 0.53 13.65
C LEU A 81 -28.67 -0.77 14.36
N LEU A 82 -28.11 -1.72 13.62
CA LEU A 82 -27.82 -3.04 14.17
C LEU A 82 -26.37 -3.45 13.91
N THR A 83 -25.82 -4.22 14.84
CA THR A 83 -24.66 -5.09 14.60
C THR A 83 -25.12 -6.53 14.54
N ALA A 84 -24.48 -7.32 13.66
CA ALA A 84 -24.61 -8.78 13.63
C ALA A 84 -23.25 -9.40 13.92
N THR A 85 -23.12 -10.13 15.04
CA THR A 85 -21.91 -10.85 15.41
C THR A 85 -22.06 -12.33 15.06
N VAL A 86 -21.25 -12.79 14.11
CA VAL A 86 -21.19 -14.20 13.70
C VAL A 86 -20.01 -14.87 14.39
N ARG A 87 -20.28 -15.83 15.28
CA ARG A 87 -19.22 -16.67 15.88
C ARG A 87 -18.91 -17.79 14.90
N ILE A 88 -17.75 -17.71 14.25
CA ILE A 88 -17.40 -18.52 13.08
C ILE A 88 -16.01 -19.16 13.24
N LYS A 89 -15.85 -20.36 12.68
CA LYS A 89 -14.57 -21.05 12.51
C LYS A 89 -14.50 -21.60 11.08
N VAL A 90 -13.45 -21.26 10.34
CA VAL A 90 -13.31 -21.66 8.93
C VAL A 90 -12.01 -22.41 8.70
N GLU A 91 -12.08 -23.47 7.89
CA GLU A 91 -10.88 -24.21 7.46
C GLU A 91 -10.04 -23.42 6.45
N LYS A 92 -10.72 -22.69 5.55
CA LYS A 92 -10.09 -21.88 4.51
C LYS A 92 -10.40 -20.40 4.75
N SER A 93 -9.36 -19.57 4.73
CA SER A 93 -9.51 -18.11 4.76
C SER A 93 -10.33 -17.63 3.57
N GLY A 94 -11.07 -16.54 3.75
CA GLY A 94 -11.87 -15.92 2.69
C GLY A 94 -12.66 -14.73 3.21
N GLU A 95 -13.64 -14.28 2.45
CA GLU A 95 -14.56 -13.21 2.88
C GLU A 95 -15.88 -13.81 3.36
N LEU A 96 -16.35 -13.37 4.54
CA LEU A 96 -17.73 -13.59 4.96
C LEU A 96 -18.56 -12.43 4.44
N GLN A 97 -19.54 -12.71 3.58
CA GLN A 97 -20.51 -11.72 3.12
C GLN A 97 -21.91 -12.08 3.63
N VAL A 98 -22.62 -11.08 4.15
CA VAL A 98 -24.00 -11.21 4.60
C VAL A 98 -24.86 -10.24 3.82
N PHE A 99 -25.73 -10.79 2.99
CA PHE A 99 -26.80 -10.06 2.32
C PHE A 99 -28.00 -10.00 3.25
N TYR A 100 -28.63 -8.84 3.32
CA TYR A 100 -29.77 -8.58 4.18
C TYR A 100 -30.93 -8.02 3.37
N SER A 101 -32.15 -8.46 3.64
CA SER A 101 -33.36 -8.01 2.93
C SER A 101 -34.47 -7.70 3.92
N ARG A 102 -35.13 -6.56 3.73
CA ARG A 102 -36.38 -6.26 4.43
C ARG A 102 -37.55 -6.98 3.78
N ALA A 103 -38.71 -6.90 4.41
CA ALA A 103 -39.92 -7.50 3.89
C ALA A 103 -40.25 -7.03 2.45
N GLY A 104 -40.24 -7.97 1.50
CA GLY A 104 -40.53 -7.69 0.08
C GLY A 104 -39.32 -7.30 -0.76
N GLU A 105 -38.13 -7.21 -0.16
CA GLU A 105 -36.85 -7.00 -0.86
C GLU A 105 -36.17 -8.34 -1.16
N GLY A 106 -35.19 -8.32 -2.07
CA GLY A 106 -34.27 -9.42 -2.32
C GLY A 106 -32.81 -9.03 -2.10
N PRO A 107 -31.87 -9.98 -2.08
CA PRO A 107 -30.45 -9.70 -1.91
C PRO A 107 -29.91 -8.88 -3.10
N SER A 108 -29.03 -7.93 -2.82
CA SER A 108 -28.24 -7.20 -3.82
C SER A 108 -26.88 -6.82 -3.24
N GLU A 109 -25.88 -6.56 -4.08
CA GLU A 109 -24.55 -6.12 -3.63
C GLU A 109 -24.62 -4.88 -2.72
N GLU A 110 -25.45 -3.90 -3.10
CA GLU A 110 -25.72 -2.69 -2.30
C GLU A 110 -26.34 -2.98 -0.92
N ARG A 111 -26.96 -4.15 -0.73
CA ARG A 111 -27.59 -4.61 0.52
C ARG A 111 -26.81 -5.78 1.11
N SER A 112 -25.50 -5.61 1.21
CA SER A 112 -24.61 -6.58 1.83
C SER A 112 -23.55 -5.90 2.68
N THR A 113 -22.99 -6.67 3.62
CA THR A 113 -21.82 -6.28 4.41
C THR A 113 -20.86 -7.45 4.41
N ARG A 114 -19.56 -7.15 4.37
CA ARG A 114 -18.51 -8.15 4.18
C ARG A 114 -17.35 -7.93 5.13
N LYS A 115 -16.72 -9.00 5.59
CA LYS A 115 -15.45 -8.95 6.35
C LYS A 115 -14.54 -10.11 5.99
N PRO A 116 -13.23 -9.88 5.85
CA PRO A 116 -12.26 -10.96 5.71
C PRO A 116 -12.18 -11.79 6.99
N VAL A 117 -12.10 -13.11 6.82
CA VAL A 117 -12.04 -14.11 7.88
C VAL A 117 -10.83 -15.00 7.61
N ARG A 118 -9.87 -15.00 8.54
CA ARG A 118 -8.73 -15.92 8.48
C ARG A 118 -9.15 -17.32 8.91
N GLY A 119 -8.60 -18.35 8.27
CA GLY A 119 -8.75 -19.74 8.71
C GLY A 119 -8.11 -20.01 10.06
N GLY A 120 -8.57 -21.06 10.74
CA GLY A 120 -8.03 -21.50 12.03
C GLY A 120 -9.11 -21.53 13.10
N ASP A 121 -8.86 -20.91 14.26
CA ASP A 121 -9.74 -20.99 15.43
C ASP A 121 -10.99 -20.10 15.38
N TRP A 122 -11.91 -20.37 16.30
CA TRP A 122 -13.15 -19.63 16.50
C TRP A 122 -12.89 -18.14 16.72
N ARG A 123 -13.69 -17.31 16.05
CA ARG A 123 -13.65 -15.86 16.19
C ARG A 123 -15.05 -15.27 16.07
N ASP A 124 -15.22 -14.08 16.63
CA ASP A 124 -16.40 -13.27 16.42
C ASP A 124 -16.15 -12.30 15.25
N VAL A 125 -17.07 -12.28 14.28
CA VAL A 125 -17.04 -11.36 13.15
C VAL A 125 -18.27 -10.45 13.25
N THR A 126 -18.05 -9.19 13.59
CA THR A 126 -19.11 -8.20 13.70
C THR A 126 -19.31 -7.46 12.38
N LEU A 127 -20.55 -7.43 11.90
CA LEU A 127 -20.98 -6.82 10.66
C LEU A 127 -22.01 -5.73 10.96
N HIS A 128 -21.97 -4.61 10.24
CA HIS A 128 -22.92 -3.51 10.45
C HIS A 128 -24.12 -3.67 9.51
N LEU A 129 -25.32 -3.58 10.08
CA LEU A 129 -26.58 -3.66 9.34
C LEU A 129 -27.34 -2.34 9.47
N PRO A 130 -28.06 -1.91 8.42
CA PRO A 130 -28.99 -0.81 8.53
C PRO A 130 -30.21 -1.22 9.38
N PRO A 131 -31.15 -0.31 9.67
CA PRO A 131 -32.40 -0.70 10.30
C PRO A 131 -33.16 -1.69 9.40
N MET A 132 -33.53 -2.85 9.96
CA MET A 132 -34.09 -3.96 9.19
C MET A 132 -35.59 -4.13 9.39
N GLY A 133 -36.07 -4.09 10.64
CA GLY A 133 -37.49 -4.28 10.96
C GLY A 133 -37.97 -5.74 10.86
N PRO A 134 -39.29 -5.97 10.95
CA PRO A 134 -39.90 -7.29 10.93
C PRO A 134 -39.72 -8.04 9.60
N ARG A 135 -39.81 -9.38 9.65
CA ARG A 135 -39.67 -10.28 8.49
C ARG A 135 -38.37 -10.07 7.68
N THR A 136 -37.28 -9.82 8.38
CA THR A 136 -35.93 -9.77 7.80
C THR A 136 -35.50 -11.15 7.33
N THR A 137 -34.79 -11.22 6.21
CA THR A 137 -34.08 -12.43 5.76
C THR A 137 -32.61 -12.13 5.53
N LEU A 138 -31.77 -13.15 5.73
CA LEU A 138 -30.35 -13.12 5.44
C LEU A 138 -29.99 -14.15 4.38
N ARG A 139 -29.05 -13.80 3.50
CA ARG A 139 -28.24 -14.76 2.74
C ARG A 139 -26.80 -14.64 3.27
N ILE A 140 -26.21 -15.77 3.61
CA ILE A 140 -24.84 -15.85 4.14
C ILE A 140 -23.98 -16.58 3.13
N ASP A 141 -22.89 -15.93 2.76
CA ASP A 141 -21.87 -16.43 1.86
C ASP A 141 -20.65 -16.75 2.74
N PRO A 142 -20.43 -18.03 3.09
CA PRO A 142 -19.35 -18.42 3.98
C PRO A 142 -17.98 -18.22 3.32
N PRO A 143 -16.91 -17.99 4.11
CA PRO A 143 -15.56 -17.81 3.57
C PRO A 143 -15.03 -19.02 2.78
N GLY A 144 -14.48 -18.74 1.60
CA GLY A 144 -13.74 -19.69 0.76
C GLY A 144 -14.59 -20.39 -0.32
N GLY A 145 -13.93 -21.05 -1.27
CA GLY A 145 -14.58 -21.85 -2.33
C GLY A 145 -14.53 -23.37 -2.12
N SER A 146 -14.10 -23.82 -0.93
CA SER A 146 -14.04 -25.23 -0.52
C SER A 146 -13.85 -25.34 1.00
N GLY A 147 -14.01 -26.54 1.55
CA GLY A 147 -13.77 -26.84 2.97
C GLY A 147 -15.01 -26.68 3.84
N VAL A 148 -14.80 -26.60 5.16
CA VAL A 148 -15.88 -26.50 6.15
C VAL A 148 -15.84 -25.14 6.85
N CYS A 149 -17.01 -24.50 6.89
CA CYS A 149 -17.30 -23.34 7.72
C CYS A 149 -18.25 -23.76 8.85
N LEU A 150 -17.82 -23.57 10.09
CA LEU A 150 -18.62 -23.78 11.29
C LEU A 150 -19.14 -22.44 11.80
N ILE A 151 -20.44 -22.35 12.08
CA ILE A 151 -21.07 -21.18 12.69
C ILE A 151 -21.74 -21.62 13.98
N GLU A 152 -21.24 -21.12 15.11
CA GLU A 152 -21.83 -21.41 16.42
C GLU A 152 -23.12 -20.60 16.61
N SER A 153 -23.05 -19.29 16.33
CA SER A 153 -24.19 -18.39 16.53
C SER A 153 -24.14 -17.13 15.67
N ILE A 154 -25.31 -16.53 15.46
CA ILE A 154 -25.50 -15.18 14.92
C ILE A 154 -26.28 -14.38 15.95
N ARG A 155 -25.68 -13.31 16.47
CA ARG A 155 -26.28 -12.47 17.51
C ARG A 155 -26.46 -11.07 16.97
N PHE A 156 -27.58 -10.44 17.31
CA PHE A 156 -27.86 -9.05 16.93
C PHE A 156 -27.87 -8.17 18.16
N ALA A 157 -27.32 -6.97 18.03
CA ALA A 157 -27.37 -5.95 19.06
C ALA A 157 -27.71 -4.59 18.45
N GLU A 158 -28.32 -3.72 19.26
CA GLU A 158 -28.53 -2.33 18.88
C GLU A 158 -27.19 -1.62 18.80
N ARG A 159 -26.98 -0.88 17.71
CA ARG A 159 -25.81 -0.05 17.51
C ARG A 159 -26.12 1.39 17.90
N VAL A 160 -25.41 1.90 18.89
CA VAL A 160 -25.60 3.28 19.37
C VAL A 160 -24.95 4.26 18.39
N ALA A 161 -25.74 5.14 17.79
CA ALA A 161 -25.23 6.30 17.06
C ALA A 161 -24.77 7.36 18.07
N ILE A 162 -23.49 7.75 18.02
CA ILE A 162 -22.91 8.75 18.91
C ILE A 162 -22.80 10.07 18.16
N GLU A 163 -23.63 11.04 18.55
CA GLU A 163 -23.50 12.41 18.07
C GLU A 163 -22.32 13.10 18.78
N PRO A 164 -21.32 13.62 18.04
CA PRO A 164 -20.18 14.27 18.66
C PRO A 164 -20.57 15.58 19.37
N SER A 165 -20.15 15.74 20.62
CA SER A 165 -20.35 16.96 21.41
C SER A 165 -19.02 17.62 21.75
N TRP A 166 -18.23 17.95 20.73
CA TRP A 166 -16.94 18.61 20.91
C TRP A 166 -17.11 20.11 21.14
N PRO A 167 -16.39 20.67 22.13
CA PRO A 167 -16.18 22.11 22.12
C PRO A 167 -15.29 22.54 20.96
N ARG A 168 -15.53 23.74 20.43
CA ARG A 168 -14.59 24.34 19.48
C ARG A 168 -13.22 24.51 20.14
N PRO A 169 -12.12 24.18 19.45
CA PRO A 169 -10.77 24.48 19.90
C PRO A 169 -10.60 25.98 20.18
N GLY A 170 -9.89 26.30 21.27
CA GLY A 170 -9.31 27.61 21.44
C GLY A 170 -8.09 27.82 20.54
N VAL A 171 -7.44 28.97 20.68
CA VAL A 171 -6.14 29.27 20.04
C VAL A 171 -5.15 29.58 21.16
N PRO A 172 -4.50 28.56 21.74
CA PRO A 172 -3.55 28.74 22.82
C PRO A 172 -2.46 29.75 22.45
N LYS A 173 -2.21 30.71 23.34
CA LYS A 173 -1.11 31.68 23.21
C LYS A 173 -0.26 31.71 24.47
N PRO A 174 0.54 30.66 24.73
CA PRO A 174 1.45 30.62 25.88
C PRO A 174 2.37 31.85 25.88
N SER A 175 2.60 32.44 27.06
CA SER A 175 3.50 33.59 27.20
C SER A 175 4.95 33.22 26.87
N ALA A 176 5.79 34.20 26.51
CA ALA A 176 7.16 33.93 26.08
C ALA A 176 8.05 33.24 27.15
N ASP A 177 7.70 33.38 28.42
CA ASP A 177 8.32 32.75 29.59
C ASP A 177 7.68 31.41 29.99
N ALA A 178 6.61 31.00 29.31
CA ALA A 178 5.94 29.73 29.59
C ALA A 178 6.88 28.53 29.32
N PRO A 179 6.72 27.42 30.07
CA PRO A 179 7.51 26.20 29.90
C PRO A 179 7.60 25.76 28.44
N SER A 180 8.78 25.36 27.99
CA SER A 180 9.00 24.98 26.59
C SER A 180 10.01 23.85 26.42
N VAL A 181 9.86 23.11 25.33
CA VAL A 181 10.82 22.14 24.82
C VAL A 181 11.30 22.61 23.46
N ALA A 182 12.61 22.70 23.28
CA ALA A 182 13.24 23.08 22.01
C ALA A 182 14.12 21.95 21.49
N SER A 183 14.05 21.68 20.19
CA SER A 183 14.88 20.69 19.51
C SER A 183 15.27 21.20 18.12
N GLY A 184 16.41 21.90 18.06
CA GLY A 184 16.80 22.68 16.89
C GLY A 184 15.84 23.85 16.67
N THR A 185 15.24 23.93 15.47
CA THR A 185 14.32 25.01 15.08
C THR A 185 12.88 24.78 15.54
N LEU A 186 12.54 23.55 15.97
CA LEU A 186 11.23 23.18 16.46
C LEU A 186 11.11 23.46 17.96
N VAL A 187 10.13 24.27 18.34
CA VAL A 187 9.85 24.62 19.74
C VAL A 187 8.37 24.37 20.05
N LEU A 188 8.13 23.58 21.09
CA LEU A 188 6.83 23.44 21.75
C LEU A 188 6.83 24.32 22.99
N ARG A 189 5.83 25.19 23.11
CA ARG A 189 5.62 26.01 24.31
C ARG A 189 4.26 25.72 24.90
N GLN A 190 4.19 25.53 26.22
CA GLN A 190 3.01 25.02 26.92
C GLN A 190 2.40 26.08 27.84
N ASP A 191 1.09 26.31 27.75
CA ASP A 191 0.35 27.02 28.80
C ASP A 191 0.33 26.16 30.08
N PRO A 192 0.95 26.61 31.19
CA PRO A 192 1.08 25.78 32.39
C PRO A 192 -0.27 25.42 33.05
N ALA A 193 -1.35 26.12 32.71
CA ALA A 193 -2.68 25.95 33.29
C ALA A 193 -3.64 25.11 32.43
N ARG A 194 -3.24 24.67 31.22
CA ARG A 194 -4.13 23.96 30.29
C ARG A 194 -3.50 22.73 29.66
N LEU A 195 -4.05 21.55 29.89
CA LEU A 195 -3.66 20.36 29.12
C LEU A 195 -3.94 20.57 27.62
N GLY A 196 -2.98 20.23 26.76
CA GLY A 196 -3.09 20.47 25.31
C GLY A 196 -3.02 21.94 24.89
N GLY A 197 -2.88 22.88 25.84
CA GLY A 197 -2.74 24.32 25.60
C GLY A 197 -1.35 24.74 25.09
N PHE A 198 -0.74 24.01 24.17
CA PHE A 198 0.57 24.35 23.62
C PHE A 198 0.51 25.04 22.25
N ALA A 199 1.58 25.76 21.92
CA ALA A 199 1.87 26.26 20.58
C ALA A 199 3.16 25.63 20.06
N LEU A 200 3.18 25.28 18.78
CA LEU A 200 4.33 24.74 18.06
C LEU A 200 4.84 25.79 17.07
N SER A 201 6.14 26.02 17.09
CA SER A 201 6.80 26.93 16.16
C SER A 201 8.02 26.31 15.50
N VAL A 202 8.28 26.72 14.26
CA VAL A 202 9.47 26.36 13.47
C VAL A 202 10.15 27.66 13.09
N ASP A 203 11.41 27.83 13.49
CA ASP A 203 12.16 29.09 13.31
C ASP A 203 11.41 30.31 13.84
N GLY A 204 10.81 30.16 15.02
CA GLY A 204 10.06 31.22 15.69
C GLY A 204 8.71 31.56 15.05
N ARG A 205 8.28 30.88 13.99
CA ARG A 205 6.96 31.05 13.37
C ARG A 205 6.02 29.96 13.87
N GLU A 206 4.88 30.34 14.43
CA GLU A 206 3.84 29.41 14.86
C GLU A 206 3.24 28.66 13.65
N VAL A 207 3.22 27.34 13.74
CA VAL A 207 2.72 26.44 12.69
C VAL A 207 1.49 25.65 13.13
N ALA A 208 1.35 25.37 14.43
CA ALA A 208 0.24 24.61 14.99
C ALA A 208 0.01 24.93 16.47
N THR A 209 -1.15 24.56 16.97
CA THR A 209 -1.43 24.50 18.41
C THR A 209 -1.81 23.09 18.82
N GLY A 210 -1.81 22.81 20.12
CA GLY A 210 -2.52 21.66 20.65
C GLY A 210 -4.03 21.91 20.76
N TYR A 211 -4.78 20.87 21.11
CA TYR A 211 -6.20 20.97 21.45
C TYR A 211 -6.37 21.26 22.95
N ASP A 212 -6.75 22.49 23.30
CA ASP A 212 -6.82 23.00 24.68
C ASP A 212 -8.14 22.69 25.40
N ARG A 213 -9.04 21.97 24.74
CA ARG A 213 -10.30 21.49 25.31
C ARG A 213 -10.49 19.98 25.12
N PRO A 214 -9.49 19.14 25.50
CA PRO A 214 -9.59 17.71 25.29
C PRO A 214 -10.87 17.18 25.93
N THR A 215 -11.64 16.39 25.18
CA THR A 215 -12.97 15.94 25.60
C THR A 215 -13.02 14.41 25.62
N ILE A 216 -13.52 13.82 26.70
CA ILE A 216 -13.68 12.37 26.84
C ILE A 216 -15.14 12.00 26.62
N ALA A 217 -15.39 10.93 25.87
CA ALA A 217 -16.72 10.33 25.74
C ALA A 217 -16.72 8.95 26.39
N TYR A 218 -17.63 8.70 27.33
CA TYR A 218 -17.74 7.42 28.02
C TYR A 218 -19.20 7.03 28.27
N ARG A 219 -19.44 5.72 28.48
CA ARG A 219 -20.75 5.17 28.81
C ARG A 219 -20.96 5.23 30.32
N ALA A 220 -21.97 5.98 30.75
CA ALA A 220 -22.45 6.06 32.12
C ALA A 220 -23.82 5.37 32.26
N VAL A 221 -24.28 5.16 33.49
CA VAL A 221 -25.63 4.66 33.77
C VAL A 221 -26.45 5.73 34.50
N VAL A 222 -27.49 6.23 33.85
CA VAL A 222 -28.43 7.21 34.43
C VAL A 222 -29.81 6.58 34.47
N ASP A 223 -30.42 6.52 35.65
CA ASP A 223 -31.74 5.90 35.89
C ASP A 223 -31.85 4.46 35.36
N GLY A 224 -30.75 3.69 35.48
CA GLY A 224 -30.67 2.30 35.01
C GLY A 224 -30.53 2.13 33.50
N ARG A 225 -30.32 3.23 32.74
CA ARG A 225 -30.14 3.20 31.28
C ARG A 225 -28.73 3.65 30.89
N PRO A 226 -28.11 3.02 29.87
CA PRO A 226 -26.82 3.45 29.36
C PRO A 226 -26.98 4.80 28.64
N VAL A 227 -26.13 5.77 28.96
CA VAL A 227 -26.07 7.07 28.29
C VAL A 227 -24.62 7.43 27.98
N VAL A 228 -24.39 8.15 26.87
CA VAL A 228 -23.07 8.70 26.54
C VAL A 228 -22.90 10.02 27.27
N LYS A 229 -21.86 10.11 28.11
CA LYS A 229 -21.46 11.32 28.83
C LYS A 229 -20.18 11.89 28.23
N TRP A 230 -20.10 13.22 28.25
CA TRP A 230 -19.02 14.00 27.68
C TRP A 230 -18.36 14.83 28.77
N ILE A 231 -17.04 14.74 28.89
CA ILE A 231 -16.25 15.52 29.84
C ILE A 231 -15.32 16.43 29.04
N ASP A 232 -15.60 17.74 29.02
CA ASP A 232 -14.61 18.72 28.61
C ASP A 232 -13.63 18.92 29.77
N VAL A 233 -12.39 18.46 29.60
CA VAL A 233 -11.35 18.50 30.65
C VAL A 233 -11.04 19.94 31.06
N ALA A 234 -11.11 20.90 30.14
CA ALA A 234 -10.91 22.31 30.44
C ALA A 234 -12.12 22.95 31.15
N GLY A 235 -13.31 22.38 30.92
CA GLY A 235 -14.59 22.83 31.47
C GLY A 235 -15.04 22.07 32.72
N ALA A 236 -14.30 21.06 33.18
CA ALA A 236 -14.64 20.18 34.31
C ALA A 236 -14.68 20.89 35.70
N GLY A 237 -14.71 22.22 35.73
CA GLY A 237 -14.96 23.03 36.92
C GLY A 237 -13.75 23.20 37.86
N ALA A 238 -14.02 23.67 39.08
CA ALA A 238 -13.00 23.95 40.10
C ALA A 238 -12.19 22.71 40.55
N ASP A 239 -12.62 21.50 40.19
CA ASP A 239 -12.00 20.23 40.56
C ASP A 239 -10.93 19.76 39.56
N ALA A 240 -10.80 20.40 38.39
CA ALA A 240 -9.73 20.11 37.44
C ALA A 240 -8.43 20.80 37.83
N LYS A 241 -7.40 20.02 38.16
CA LYS A 241 -6.05 20.51 38.48
C LYS A 241 -5.12 20.21 37.32
N VAL A 242 -4.44 21.23 36.80
CA VAL A 242 -3.35 21.08 35.82
C VAL A 242 -2.02 21.37 36.49
N GLU A 243 -1.08 20.44 36.38
CA GLU A 243 0.29 20.55 36.86
C GLU A 243 1.25 20.48 35.67
N THR A 244 2.09 21.51 35.51
CA THR A 244 3.15 21.54 34.50
C THR A 244 4.50 21.56 35.19
N THR A 245 5.39 20.65 34.80
CA THR A 245 6.75 20.54 35.35
C THR A 245 7.76 20.44 34.21
N VAL A 246 8.95 20.98 34.44
CA VAL A 246 10.10 20.82 33.54
C VAL A 246 11.21 20.16 34.34
N ASP A 247 11.69 19.02 33.87
CA ASP A 247 12.86 18.37 34.46
C ASP A 247 14.13 19.04 33.91
N PRO A 248 14.96 19.68 34.77
CA PRO A 248 16.16 20.34 34.30
C PRO A 248 17.22 19.36 33.77
N ALA A 249 17.18 18.08 34.16
CA ALA A 249 18.20 17.10 33.80
C ALA A 249 18.12 16.68 32.32
N ASP A 250 16.91 16.50 31.79
CA ASP A 250 16.68 16.07 30.41
C ASP A 250 15.82 17.05 29.58
N GLN A 251 15.45 18.19 30.17
CA GLN A 251 14.58 19.22 29.59
C GLN A 251 13.20 18.67 29.19
N SER A 252 12.75 17.58 29.83
CA SER A 252 11.41 17.04 29.61
C SER A 252 10.35 17.94 30.24
N LEU A 253 9.32 18.25 29.47
CA LEU A 253 8.16 19.02 29.90
C LEU A 253 7.00 18.04 30.08
N ARG A 254 6.46 17.98 31.29
CA ARG A 254 5.31 17.14 31.64
C ARG A 254 4.12 18.02 32.03
N VAL A 255 2.97 17.72 31.46
CA VAL A 255 1.67 18.34 31.76
C VAL A 255 0.71 17.26 32.21
N ARG A 256 0.10 17.42 33.38
CA ARG A 256 -0.86 16.48 33.94
C ARG A 256 -2.15 17.20 34.30
N ALA A 257 -3.27 16.73 33.79
CA ALA A 257 -4.60 17.10 34.28
C ALA A 257 -5.15 15.99 35.19
N SER A 258 -5.80 16.38 36.29
CA SER A 258 -6.55 15.48 37.16
C SER A 258 -7.90 16.07 37.51
N PHE A 259 -8.97 15.29 37.40
CA PHE A 259 -10.36 15.70 37.61
C PHE A 259 -11.23 14.49 37.97
N ARG A 260 -12.49 14.72 38.34
CA ARG A 260 -13.46 13.65 38.61
C ARG A 260 -14.61 13.66 37.61
N ASP A 261 -15.15 12.49 37.29
CA ASP A 261 -16.41 12.36 36.55
C ASP A 261 -17.64 12.37 37.47
N GLU A 262 -18.83 12.47 36.87
CA GLU A 262 -20.12 12.50 37.58
C GLU A 262 -20.42 11.19 38.34
N GLU A 263 -19.76 10.08 37.99
CA GLU A 263 -19.89 8.77 38.64
C GLU A 263 -18.76 8.53 39.67
N GLY A 264 -18.01 9.57 40.04
CA GLY A 264 -17.02 9.58 41.12
C GLY A 264 -15.61 9.08 40.74
N GLY A 265 -15.37 8.73 39.47
CA GLY A 265 -14.09 8.23 38.98
C GLY A 265 -13.07 9.36 38.85
N SER A 266 -11.87 9.14 39.36
CA SER A 266 -10.75 10.10 39.29
C SER A 266 -9.90 9.82 38.06
N TRP A 267 -9.88 10.77 37.13
CA TRP A 267 -9.13 10.70 35.89
C TRP A 267 -7.77 11.39 36.01
N ARG A 268 -6.80 10.86 35.27
CA ARG A 268 -5.50 11.47 35.06
C ARG A 268 -5.13 11.40 33.59
N LEU A 269 -4.99 12.56 32.96
CA LEU A 269 -4.45 12.70 31.61
C LEU A 269 -3.07 13.34 31.70
N GLU A 270 -2.10 12.79 30.99
CA GLU A 270 -0.73 13.25 31.05
C GLU A 270 -0.09 13.27 29.66
N GLN A 271 0.66 14.34 29.38
CA GLN A 271 1.50 14.48 28.20
C GLN A 271 2.92 14.85 28.63
N THR A 272 3.92 14.16 28.10
CA THR A 272 5.34 14.46 28.29
C THR A 272 5.98 14.72 26.94
N PHE A 273 6.75 15.80 26.84
CA PHE A 273 7.50 16.19 25.64
C PHE A 273 8.98 16.31 25.99
N ARG A 274 9.86 15.84 25.11
CA ARG A 274 11.31 15.92 25.33
C ARG A 274 12.05 16.21 24.02
N PRO A 275 13.17 16.95 24.05
CA PRO A 275 14.03 17.07 22.89
C PRO A 275 14.49 15.69 22.42
N HIS A 276 14.65 15.52 21.11
CA HIS A 276 15.15 14.28 20.53
C HIS A 276 16.36 14.53 19.64
N SER A 277 16.12 14.82 18.37
CA SER A 277 17.13 15.21 17.38
C SER A 277 16.66 16.47 16.65
N PRO A 278 17.52 17.22 15.93
CA PRO A 278 17.13 18.49 15.32
C PRO A 278 15.83 18.40 14.49
N GLY A 279 14.87 19.27 14.81
CA GLY A 279 13.53 19.29 14.21
C GLY A 279 12.57 18.20 14.72
N VAL A 280 12.89 17.54 15.84
CA VAL A 280 12.13 16.41 16.39
C VAL A 280 11.93 16.56 17.89
N ILE A 281 10.68 16.50 18.34
CA ILE A 281 10.30 16.43 19.76
C ILE A 281 9.62 15.08 19.99
N ALA A 282 10.11 14.28 20.93
CA ALA A 282 9.44 13.04 21.31
C ALA A 282 8.31 13.34 22.29
N PHE A 283 7.21 12.59 22.19
CA PHE A 283 6.08 12.70 23.11
C PHE A 283 5.67 11.34 23.69
N GLN A 284 5.06 11.39 24.88
CA GLN A 284 4.31 10.30 25.49
C GLN A 284 3.01 10.88 26.04
N ALA A 285 1.91 10.15 25.87
CA ALA A 285 0.59 10.51 26.36
C ALA A 285 -0.06 9.33 27.08
N GLU A 286 -0.77 9.61 28.16
CA GLU A 286 -1.46 8.59 28.97
C GLU A 286 -2.81 9.12 29.46
N CYS A 287 -3.82 8.27 29.45
CA CYS A 287 -5.11 8.47 30.11
C CYS A 287 -5.39 7.29 31.04
N ALA A 288 -5.54 7.60 32.33
CA ALA A 288 -5.83 6.63 33.38
C ALA A 288 -7.05 7.07 34.19
N VAL A 289 -7.73 6.10 34.80
CA VAL A 289 -8.83 6.32 35.73
C VAL A 289 -8.73 5.32 36.88
N ASP A 290 -9.13 5.74 38.08
CA ASP A 290 -9.05 4.92 39.31
C ASP A 290 -10.14 3.84 39.43
N ALA A 291 -11.18 3.92 38.60
CA ALA A 291 -12.26 2.94 38.49
C ALA A 291 -12.56 2.65 37.02
N PRO A 292 -12.91 1.40 36.64
CA PRO A 292 -13.21 1.07 35.25
C PRO A 292 -14.24 2.00 34.60
N ARG A 293 -13.93 2.48 33.39
CA ARG A 293 -14.80 3.33 32.57
C ARG A 293 -14.85 2.82 31.13
N PRO A 294 -16.04 2.53 30.57
CA PRO A 294 -16.18 2.20 29.16
C PRO A 294 -16.11 3.48 28.32
N VAL A 295 -15.02 3.69 27.58
CA VAL A 295 -14.81 4.90 26.77
C VAL A 295 -15.10 4.66 25.29
N PHE A 296 -15.73 5.64 24.66
CA PHE A 296 -15.88 5.74 23.21
C PHE A 296 -14.82 6.64 22.58
N HIS A 297 -14.30 7.60 23.34
CA HIS A 297 -13.23 8.48 22.89
C HIS A 297 -12.41 9.06 24.03
N VAL A 298 -11.09 9.08 23.85
CA VAL A 298 -10.09 9.77 24.65
C VAL A 298 -9.05 10.40 23.69
N PRO A 299 -8.83 11.72 23.74
CA PRO A 299 -7.80 12.37 22.94
C PRO A 299 -6.46 12.26 23.67
N LEU A 300 -5.54 11.45 23.15
CA LEU A 300 -4.21 11.26 23.76
C LEU A 300 -3.26 12.40 23.35
N LEU A 301 -3.21 12.70 22.06
CA LEU A 301 -2.50 13.86 21.51
C LEU A 301 -3.28 14.40 20.31
N VAL A 302 -3.55 15.70 20.27
CA VAL A 302 -4.16 16.35 19.11
C VAL A 302 -3.36 17.61 18.78
N VAL A 303 -2.90 17.68 17.54
CA VAL A 303 -2.17 18.81 16.97
C VAL A 303 -3.04 19.41 15.86
N LEU A 304 -3.16 20.73 15.88
CA LEU A 304 -4.02 21.48 14.97
C LEU A 304 -3.18 22.46 14.12
N PRO A 305 -2.58 22.00 13.00
CA PRO A 305 -1.84 22.87 12.09
C PRO A 305 -2.72 24.00 11.56
N GLY A 306 -2.25 25.25 11.65
CA GLY A 306 -2.98 26.39 11.13
C GLY A 306 -4.21 26.84 11.94
N ASN A 307 -4.49 26.23 13.10
CA ASN A 307 -5.59 26.65 13.99
C ASN A 307 -5.46 28.14 14.37
N GLY A 308 -6.59 28.85 14.40
CA GLY A 308 -6.59 30.31 14.64
C GLY A 308 -5.94 31.15 13.54
N GLN A 309 -5.56 30.52 12.42
CA GLN A 309 -4.89 31.03 11.22
C GLN A 309 -3.47 31.59 11.42
N GLY A 310 -2.57 30.74 11.94
CA GLY A 310 -1.11 30.88 11.84
C GLY A 310 -0.53 30.63 10.42
N ALA A 311 0.66 30.02 10.32
CA ALA A 311 1.36 29.86 9.04
C ALA A 311 0.65 28.95 8.01
N PHE A 312 -0.23 28.03 8.42
CA PHE A 312 -0.86 27.06 7.53
C PHE A 312 -2.26 27.52 7.09
N GLY A 313 -3.13 27.94 8.03
CA GLY A 313 -4.53 28.21 7.71
C GLY A 313 -5.27 26.94 7.26
N PRO A 314 -6.42 27.04 6.56
CA PRO A 314 -7.18 25.89 6.06
C PRO A 314 -6.70 25.35 4.71
N SER A 315 -5.83 26.07 4.01
CA SER A 315 -5.26 25.70 2.72
C SER A 315 -3.84 25.14 2.90
N LYS A 316 -3.49 24.14 2.11
CA LYS A 316 -2.21 23.43 2.17
C LYS A 316 -1.63 23.25 0.77
N GLY A 317 -0.31 23.04 0.71
CA GLY A 317 0.30 22.54 -0.51
C GLY A 317 0.05 21.06 -0.65
N GLN A 318 0.38 20.28 0.39
CA GLN A 318 0.12 18.84 0.43
C GLN A 318 -0.27 18.33 1.82
N ALA A 319 -0.96 17.20 1.87
CA ALA A 319 -1.20 16.42 3.08
C ALA A 319 -0.98 14.93 2.86
N LEU A 320 -0.58 14.23 3.92
CA LEU A 320 -0.36 12.79 3.89
C LEU A 320 -0.89 12.13 5.16
N LEU A 321 -1.64 11.05 4.99
CA LEU A 321 -1.78 9.97 5.96
C LEU A 321 -1.32 8.70 5.24
N ALA A 322 -0.14 8.19 5.59
CA ALA A 322 0.54 7.20 4.76
C ALA A 322 -0.31 5.93 4.53
N GLY A 323 -0.54 5.63 3.25
CA GLY A 323 -1.39 4.52 2.80
C GLY A 323 -2.88 4.85 2.65
N VAL A 324 -3.35 6.04 3.04
CA VAL A 324 -4.79 6.39 3.10
C VAL A 324 -5.13 7.70 2.40
N GLU A 325 -4.38 8.78 2.63
CA GLU A 325 -4.61 10.08 2.01
C GLU A 325 -3.28 10.61 1.45
N TYR A 326 -3.25 11.06 0.20
CA TYR A 326 -2.16 11.86 -0.36
C TYR A 326 -2.78 12.98 -1.20
N LEU A 327 -2.78 14.19 -0.63
CA LEU A 327 -3.62 15.28 -1.09
C LEU A 327 -2.78 16.46 -1.54
N ASP A 328 -3.29 17.23 -2.52
CA ASP A 328 -2.92 18.63 -2.74
C ASP A 328 -3.79 19.51 -1.83
N ASP A 329 -4.44 20.56 -2.34
CA ASP A 329 -5.32 21.43 -1.54
C ASP A 329 -6.78 20.92 -1.44
N GLU A 330 -7.10 19.73 -1.95
CA GLU A 330 -8.42 19.12 -1.81
C GLU A 330 -8.70 18.59 -0.39
N PRO A 331 -9.97 18.51 0.04
CA PRO A 331 -10.30 18.00 1.37
C PRO A 331 -10.04 16.48 1.49
N SER A 332 -9.60 16.04 2.66
CA SER A 332 -9.58 14.62 3.03
C SER A 332 -11.00 14.04 3.05
N SER A 333 -11.13 12.72 2.97
CA SER A 333 -12.43 12.04 2.94
C SER A 333 -13.38 12.58 1.86
N SER A 334 -12.84 13.06 0.73
CA SER A 334 -13.64 13.45 -0.43
C SER A 334 -14.15 12.22 -1.19
N THR A 335 -15.14 12.45 -2.05
CA THR A 335 -15.69 11.45 -2.98
C THR A 335 -15.02 11.52 -4.36
N ALA A 336 -13.87 12.21 -4.48
CA ALA A 336 -13.20 12.37 -5.77
C ALA A 336 -12.56 11.07 -6.28
N ASP A 337 -12.11 10.22 -5.35
CA ASP A 337 -11.41 8.94 -5.60
C ASP A 337 -12.26 7.71 -5.27
N LEU A 338 -13.31 7.91 -4.46
CA LEU A 338 -14.12 6.88 -3.82
C LEU A 338 -15.59 7.30 -3.81
N GLY A 339 -16.50 6.34 -3.80
CA GLY A 339 -17.92 6.58 -3.60
C GLY A 339 -18.24 6.92 -2.14
N GLU A 340 -19.48 7.37 -1.88
CA GLU A 340 -19.90 7.83 -0.55
C GLU A 340 -19.70 6.79 0.56
N ALA A 341 -19.87 5.50 0.24
CA ALA A 341 -19.74 4.41 1.20
C ALA A 341 -18.32 4.26 1.77
N ASP A 342 -17.29 4.57 0.97
CA ASP A 342 -15.87 4.41 1.32
C ASP A 342 -15.13 5.75 1.49
N ALA A 343 -15.84 6.87 1.32
CA ALA A 343 -15.24 8.19 1.36
C ALA A 343 -14.76 8.57 2.78
N LEU A 344 -15.39 8.07 3.83
CA LEU A 344 -15.01 8.45 5.20
C LEU A 344 -13.70 7.77 5.61
N ARG A 345 -12.65 8.56 5.86
CA ARG A 345 -11.28 8.09 6.16
C ARG A 345 -10.65 8.79 7.37
N LYS A 346 -11.47 9.32 8.28
CA LYS A 346 -10.99 10.09 9.45
C LYS A 346 -10.26 9.24 10.46
N VAL A 347 -10.77 8.04 10.73
CA VAL A 347 -10.16 7.03 11.61
C VAL A 347 -10.06 5.71 10.83
N PRO A 348 -9.06 5.56 9.94
CA PRO A 348 -8.93 4.36 9.13
C PRO A 348 -8.50 3.16 9.97
N SER A 349 -8.88 1.96 9.52
CA SER A 349 -8.39 0.70 10.09
C SER A 349 -6.85 0.64 10.09
N ALA A 350 -6.24 0.09 11.15
CA ALA A 350 -4.77 0.12 11.30
C ALA A 350 -4.04 -0.67 10.20
N SER A 351 -4.69 -1.71 9.66
CA SER A 351 -4.17 -2.50 8.55
C SER A 351 -4.07 -1.74 7.23
N LYS A 352 -4.75 -0.59 7.08
CA LYS A 352 -4.67 0.26 5.87
C LYS A 352 -3.45 1.17 5.86
N LEU A 353 -2.86 1.41 7.02
CA LEU A 353 -1.72 2.30 7.16
C LEU A 353 -0.46 1.59 6.69
N THR A 354 0.27 2.19 5.75
CA THR A 354 1.55 1.64 5.28
C THR A 354 2.65 1.89 6.29
N PHE A 355 2.60 3.03 7.00
CA PHE A 355 3.42 3.34 8.16
C PHE A 355 2.83 4.52 8.95
N PRO A 356 3.18 4.69 10.24
CA PRO A 356 2.56 5.67 11.13
C PRO A 356 3.15 7.06 10.90
N LEU A 357 2.67 7.73 9.85
CA LEU A 357 2.96 9.12 9.55
C LEU A 357 1.68 9.83 9.11
N MET A 358 1.38 10.94 9.77
CA MET A 358 0.49 11.97 9.24
C MET A 358 1.23 13.29 9.18
N ALA A 359 1.06 14.04 8.11
CA ALA A 359 1.77 15.29 7.90
C ALA A 359 0.97 16.28 7.04
N ILE A 360 1.18 17.57 7.28
CA ILE A 360 0.71 18.68 6.46
C ILE A 360 1.91 19.47 6.00
N GLN A 361 1.92 19.89 4.74
CA GLN A 361 2.84 20.87 4.20
C GLN A 361 2.08 22.11 3.76
N ALA A 362 2.55 23.29 4.19
CA ALA A 362 2.05 24.58 3.72
C ALA A 362 3.13 25.66 3.83
N ARG A 363 3.09 26.61 2.89
CA ARG A 363 3.95 27.81 2.87
C ARG A 363 5.44 27.51 3.11
N GLY A 364 5.94 26.47 2.46
CA GLY A 364 7.37 26.08 2.49
C GLY A 364 7.81 25.37 3.77
N ARG A 365 6.88 24.88 4.59
CA ARG A 365 7.16 24.09 5.81
C ARG A 365 6.28 22.86 5.87
N TYR A 366 6.79 21.81 6.50
CA TYR A 366 6.00 20.65 6.89
C TYR A 366 5.94 20.50 8.41
N LEU A 367 4.84 19.93 8.89
CA LEU A 367 4.65 19.46 10.25
C LEU A 367 4.05 18.06 10.18
N GLY A 368 4.58 17.13 10.97
CA GLY A 368 4.10 15.76 11.00
C GLY A 368 4.12 15.14 12.39
N VAL A 369 3.34 14.09 12.53
CA VAL A 369 3.27 13.23 13.70
C VAL A 369 3.62 11.82 13.26
N ILE A 370 4.69 11.28 13.84
CA ILE A 370 5.04 9.85 13.79
C ILE A 370 4.59 9.24 15.11
N TRP A 371 4.00 8.06 15.09
CA TRP A 371 3.62 7.36 16.34
C TRP A 371 4.09 5.92 16.34
N ASP A 372 4.18 5.35 17.54
CA ASP A 372 4.41 3.92 17.69
C ASP A 372 3.06 3.21 17.62
N ARG A 373 2.92 2.19 16.76
CA ARG A 373 1.70 1.39 16.75
C ARG A 373 1.53 0.71 18.10
N ALA A 374 0.35 0.88 18.68
CA ALA A 374 -0.02 0.27 19.93
C ALA A 374 -1.49 -0.17 19.87
N PRO A 375 -1.84 -1.34 20.44
CA PRO A 375 -3.23 -1.73 20.60
C PRO A 375 -4.01 -0.62 21.32
N GLY A 376 -5.22 -0.33 20.85
CA GLY A 376 -6.10 0.66 21.49
C GLY A 376 -5.81 2.12 21.14
N VAL A 377 -4.89 2.40 20.20
CA VAL A 377 -4.65 3.75 19.64
C VAL A 377 -5.06 3.81 18.18
N ALA A 378 -5.74 4.88 17.78
CA ALA A 378 -6.12 5.16 16.40
C ALA A 378 -5.62 6.53 15.95
N PRO A 379 -5.17 6.70 14.69
CA PRO A 379 -5.01 8.03 14.13
C PRO A 379 -6.37 8.67 13.86
N LEU A 380 -6.43 9.98 14.03
CA LEU A 380 -7.53 10.84 13.62
C LEU A 380 -6.97 11.91 12.69
N PHE A 381 -7.46 11.95 11.45
CA PHE A 381 -6.98 12.88 10.43
C PHE A 381 -8.14 13.57 9.72
N ASP A 382 -8.10 14.90 9.64
CA ASP A 382 -9.09 15.69 8.88
C ASP A 382 -8.45 16.98 8.37
N SER A 383 -8.47 17.18 7.06
CA SER A 383 -7.78 18.29 6.41
C SER A 383 -8.61 18.84 5.26
N PRO A 384 -9.20 20.05 5.36
CA PRO A 384 -9.21 20.89 6.55
C PRO A 384 -10.02 20.28 7.70
N ASP A 385 -9.76 20.74 8.92
CA ASP A 385 -10.44 20.29 10.14
C ASP A 385 -11.93 20.66 10.10
N ARG A 386 -12.77 19.66 9.82
CA ARG A 386 -14.23 19.73 9.90
C ARG A 386 -14.76 18.89 11.07
N THR A 387 -13.86 18.36 11.91
CA THR A 387 -14.19 17.48 13.02
C THR A 387 -14.31 18.28 14.32
N LEU A 388 -13.30 19.09 14.62
CA LEU A 388 -13.28 19.98 15.78
C LEU A 388 -13.57 21.44 15.39
N GLY A 389 -13.29 21.82 14.15
CA GLY A 389 -13.61 23.14 13.61
C GLY A 389 -12.61 24.23 14.01
N GLY A 390 -11.32 23.90 14.11
CA GLY A 390 -10.23 24.85 14.41
C GLY A 390 -9.84 25.79 13.25
N GLY A 391 -10.42 25.61 12.05
CA GLY A 391 -10.15 26.48 10.90
C GLY A 391 -8.78 26.28 10.23
N GLY A 392 -8.10 25.17 10.55
CA GLY A 392 -6.87 24.69 9.92
C GLY A 392 -6.98 23.22 9.54
N HIS A 393 -6.09 22.39 10.05
CA HIS A 393 -6.05 20.92 9.86
C HIS A 393 -6.06 20.20 11.21
N LEU A 394 -6.34 18.90 11.19
CA LEU A 394 -6.37 18.05 12.38
C LEU A 394 -5.46 16.83 12.18
N MET A 395 -4.53 16.65 13.12
CA MET A 395 -3.68 15.48 13.27
C MET A 395 -3.75 15.00 14.72
N GLY A 396 -4.39 13.84 14.98
CA GLY A 396 -4.63 13.34 16.34
C GLY A 396 -4.36 11.85 16.53
N LEU A 397 -4.08 11.47 17.77
CA LEU A 397 -4.06 10.10 18.27
C LEU A 397 -5.12 9.99 19.36
N ILE A 398 -6.02 9.03 19.18
CA ILE A 398 -7.18 8.83 20.04
C ILE A 398 -7.22 7.38 20.54
N ALA A 399 -7.94 7.14 21.62
CA ALA A 399 -8.38 5.82 22.06
C ALA A 399 -9.91 5.78 22.14
N PRO A 400 -10.59 4.64 21.91
CA PRO A 400 -10.02 3.34 21.58
C PRO A 400 -9.42 3.26 20.17
N GLY A 401 -8.72 2.16 19.90
CA GLY A 401 -8.04 1.90 18.63
C GLY A 401 -9.00 1.80 17.43
N ALA A 402 -8.41 1.71 16.24
CA ALA A 402 -9.15 1.47 15.01
C ALA A 402 -9.48 -0.01 14.82
N ASP A 403 -8.72 -0.90 15.46
CA ASP A 403 -8.92 -2.34 15.41
C ASP A 403 -10.12 -2.75 16.29
N GLY A 404 -11.05 -3.52 15.73
CA GLY A 404 -12.25 -4.01 16.43
C GLY A 404 -13.56 -3.66 15.69
N ASP A 405 -14.63 -3.50 16.46
CA ASP A 405 -15.99 -3.26 15.96
C ASP A 405 -16.23 -1.75 15.75
N ARG A 406 -15.48 -1.19 14.80
CA ARG A 406 -15.61 0.19 14.35
C ARG A 406 -15.98 0.18 12.88
N ALA A 407 -17.02 0.92 12.50
CA ALA A 407 -17.29 1.19 11.10
C ALA A 407 -16.13 1.98 10.47
N GLU A 408 -15.70 1.57 9.28
CA GLU A 408 -14.54 2.15 8.61
C GLU A 408 -14.61 3.68 8.59
N GLY A 409 -13.53 4.33 9.03
CA GLY A 409 -13.43 5.79 9.08
C GLY A 409 -14.22 6.49 10.20
N SER A 410 -15.09 5.79 10.92
CA SER A 410 -15.98 6.39 11.93
C SER A 410 -15.24 6.88 13.16
N LEU A 411 -15.66 8.02 13.71
CA LEU A 411 -15.02 8.67 14.87
C LEU A 411 -15.11 7.85 16.15
N PHE A 412 -16.17 7.07 16.32
CA PHE A 412 -16.43 6.26 17.51
C PHE A 412 -16.53 4.78 17.14
N PRO A 413 -16.07 3.87 18.03
CA PRO A 413 -16.38 2.45 17.90
C PRO A 413 -17.86 2.21 18.26
N ASP A 414 -18.41 1.08 17.80
CA ASP A 414 -19.79 0.71 18.10
C ASP A 414 -19.97 0.32 19.57
N GLU A 415 -18.95 -0.33 20.15
CA GLU A 415 -18.85 -0.64 21.58
C GLU A 415 -17.66 0.07 22.23
N PRO A 416 -17.79 0.53 23.49
CA PRO A 416 -16.71 1.20 24.18
C PRO A 416 -15.66 0.21 24.66
N THR A 417 -14.41 0.67 24.77
CA THR A 417 -13.33 -0.09 25.42
C THR A 417 -13.20 0.35 26.86
N VAL A 418 -12.92 -0.58 27.77
CA VAL A 418 -12.74 -0.25 29.19
C VAL A 418 -11.34 0.29 29.44
N VAL A 419 -11.26 1.51 29.97
CA VAL A 419 -10.05 2.03 30.63
C VAL A 419 -10.17 1.73 32.12
N SER A 420 -9.14 1.15 32.71
CA SER A 420 -9.10 0.77 34.13
C SER A 420 -7.74 1.13 34.74
N PRO A 421 -7.59 1.08 36.08
CA PRO A 421 -6.30 1.34 36.73
C PRO A 421 -5.15 0.51 36.17
N ASP A 422 -5.43 -0.75 35.82
CA ASP A 422 -4.43 -1.72 35.34
C ASP A 422 -4.20 -1.63 33.82
N SER A 423 -5.08 -0.94 33.09
CA SER A 423 -5.04 -0.83 31.62
C SER A 423 -5.32 0.60 31.16
N PRO A 424 -4.40 1.56 31.42
CA PRO A 424 -4.51 2.92 30.92
C PRO A 424 -4.31 2.97 29.40
N ALA A 425 -4.98 3.93 28.74
CA ALA A 425 -4.73 4.20 27.33
C ALA A 425 -3.42 4.99 27.17
N ARG A 426 -2.53 4.58 26.27
CA ARG A 426 -1.19 5.16 26.09
C ARG A 426 -0.87 5.36 24.62
N ALA A 427 -0.22 6.46 24.29
CA ALA A 427 0.39 6.69 22.97
C ALA A 427 1.79 7.30 23.12
N SER A 428 2.68 6.98 22.20
CA SER A 428 4.01 7.57 22.11
C SER A 428 4.39 7.83 20.67
N GLY A 429 5.32 8.75 20.46
CA GLY A 429 5.76 9.09 19.12
C GLY A 429 6.66 10.31 19.05
N LEU A 430 6.73 10.91 17.87
CA LEU A 430 7.57 12.04 17.53
C LEU A 430 6.73 13.10 16.79
N LEU A 431 6.87 14.35 17.21
CA LEU A 431 6.53 15.52 16.42
C LEU A 431 7.74 15.87 15.54
N ILE A 432 7.53 15.98 14.23
CA ILE A 432 8.57 16.37 13.27
C ILE A 432 8.17 17.64 12.55
N ALA A 433 9.12 18.54 12.30
CA ALA A 433 8.87 19.71 11.48
C ALA A 433 10.14 20.20 10.80
N GLY A 434 9.97 20.94 9.71
CA GLY A 434 11.08 21.54 8.98
C GLY A 434 10.62 22.29 7.74
N ASP A 435 11.58 22.74 6.94
CA ASP A 435 11.31 23.36 5.64
C ASP A 435 10.99 22.29 4.59
N GLY A 436 10.14 22.66 3.63
CA GLY A 436 9.76 21.80 2.51
C GLY A 436 8.65 22.42 1.64
N SER A 437 8.83 22.39 0.31
CA SER A 437 7.77 22.76 -0.64
C SER A 437 6.72 21.67 -0.82
N THR A 438 7.01 20.44 -0.38
CA THR A 438 6.18 19.23 -0.52
C THR A 438 6.20 18.40 0.77
N ILE A 439 5.41 17.32 0.81
CA ILE A 439 5.36 16.40 1.95
C ILE A 439 6.57 15.45 2.03
N ILE A 440 7.36 15.36 0.96
CA ILE A 440 8.48 14.41 0.83
C ILE A 440 9.52 14.50 1.97
N PRO A 441 9.94 15.70 2.44
CA PRO A 441 10.83 15.79 3.60
C PRO A 441 10.28 15.11 4.86
N ALA A 442 8.96 15.06 5.06
CA ALA A 442 8.35 14.33 6.18
C ALA A 442 8.52 12.80 6.02
N VAL A 443 8.33 12.28 4.81
CA VAL A 443 8.54 10.87 4.47
C VAL A 443 10.01 10.47 4.63
N GLN A 444 10.93 11.30 4.12
CA GLN A 444 12.38 11.13 4.30
C GLN A 444 12.76 11.11 5.78
N LYS A 445 12.21 12.05 6.57
CA LYS A 445 12.45 12.13 8.01
C LYS A 445 11.92 10.89 8.74
N TYR A 446 10.77 10.35 8.35
CA TYR A 446 10.27 9.08 8.87
C TYR A 446 11.27 7.95 8.61
N VAL A 447 11.69 7.75 7.36
CA VAL A 447 12.65 6.69 7.00
C VAL A 447 13.99 6.87 7.69
N ALA A 448 14.47 8.10 7.87
CA ALA A 448 15.69 8.39 8.60
C ALA A 448 15.60 8.06 10.11
N LEU A 449 14.43 8.24 10.73
CA LEU A 449 14.22 8.01 12.16
C LEU A 449 13.85 6.57 12.50
N LYS A 450 13.03 5.91 11.67
CA LYS A 450 12.49 4.57 11.92
C LYS A 450 13.23 3.48 11.13
N GLY A 451 13.96 3.85 10.08
CA GLY A 451 14.59 2.92 9.15
C GLY A 451 13.55 2.24 8.26
N LEU A 452 14.05 1.36 7.39
CA LEU A 452 13.21 0.42 6.63
C LEU A 452 13.16 -0.94 7.33
N PRO A 453 12.05 -1.68 7.26
CA PRO A 453 11.95 -3.01 7.87
C PRO A 453 12.99 -3.98 7.28
N PRO A 454 13.34 -5.08 7.95
CA PRO A 454 14.16 -6.12 7.33
C PRO A 454 13.46 -6.68 6.09
N ILE A 455 14.23 -7.04 5.06
CA ILE A 455 13.67 -7.73 3.88
C ILE A 455 13.10 -9.07 4.36
N PRO A 456 11.83 -9.41 4.04
CA PRO A 456 11.22 -10.67 4.43
C PRO A 456 12.05 -11.88 3.96
N ALA A 457 12.11 -12.93 4.77
CA ALA A 457 12.74 -14.17 4.37
C ALA A 457 11.93 -14.81 3.23
N THR A 458 12.61 -15.20 2.15
CA THR A 458 11.99 -15.86 1.00
C THR A 458 12.53 -17.28 0.83
N PRO A 459 11.85 -18.14 0.06
CA PRO A 459 12.48 -19.33 -0.50
C PRO A 459 13.78 -19.00 -1.26
N GLY A 460 14.66 -19.98 -1.38
CA GLY A 460 15.91 -19.86 -2.12
C GLY A 460 15.71 -19.73 -3.63
N LEU A 461 16.81 -19.48 -4.34
CA LEU A 461 16.81 -19.29 -5.80
C LEU A 461 16.15 -20.47 -6.54
N GLN A 462 16.51 -21.71 -6.20
CA GLN A 462 16.01 -22.88 -6.93
C GLN A 462 14.54 -23.18 -6.62
N GLU A 463 14.10 -22.92 -5.40
CA GLU A 463 12.68 -22.97 -5.03
C GLU A 463 11.87 -21.95 -5.83
N TYR A 464 12.38 -20.73 -5.96
CA TYR A 464 11.74 -19.70 -6.78
C TYR A 464 11.74 -20.06 -8.28
N VAL A 465 12.85 -20.60 -8.82
CA VAL A 465 12.91 -21.06 -10.21
C VAL A 465 11.85 -22.13 -10.49
N LYS A 466 11.68 -23.10 -9.57
CA LYS A 466 10.61 -24.12 -9.67
C LYS A 466 9.22 -23.49 -9.63
N LEU A 467 9.01 -22.51 -8.74
CA LEU A 467 7.75 -21.79 -8.59
C LEU A 467 7.38 -21.01 -9.87
N ALA A 468 8.27 -20.16 -10.36
CA ALA A 468 8.05 -19.38 -11.58
C ALA A 468 7.91 -20.28 -12.82
N ALA A 469 8.69 -21.36 -12.90
CA ALA A 469 8.57 -22.34 -13.98
C ALA A 469 7.19 -23.04 -13.99
N ALA A 470 6.65 -23.39 -12.82
CA ALA A 470 5.30 -23.94 -12.72
C ALA A 470 4.25 -22.91 -13.19
N GLY A 471 4.43 -21.62 -12.88
CA GLY A 471 3.59 -20.55 -13.40
C GLY A 471 3.57 -20.48 -14.93
N TRP A 472 4.73 -20.58 -15.58
CA TRP A 472 4.82 -20.57 -17.04
C TRP A 472 4.37 -21.87 -17.71
N LEU A 473 4.71 -23.03 -17.13
CA LEU A 473 4.56 -24.33 -17.79
C LEU A 473 3.23 -25.01 -17.49
N ASP A 474 2.75 -24.87 -16.26
CA ASP A 474 1.79 -25.79 -15.62
C ASP A 474 0.54 -25.08 -15.09
N SER A 475 0.43 -23.76 -15.27
CA SER A 475 -0.73 -22.97 -14.84
C SER A 475 -1.69 -22.62 -16.00
N PRO A 476 -2.92 -22.15 -15.70
CA PRO A 476 -3.91 -21.81 -16.72
C PRO A 476 -3.55 -20.62 -17.63
N ILE A 477 -2.46 -19.88 -17.36
CA ILE A 477 -2.06 -18.78 -18.26
C ILE A 477 -1.55 -19.30 -19.61
N ARG A 478 -1.08 -20.55 -19.70
CA ARG A 478 -0.52 -21.12 -20.92
C ARG A 478 -1.60 -21.79 -21.78
N ASP A 479 -1.51 -21.59 -23.08
CA ASP A 479 -2.36 -22.21 -24.10
C ASP A 479 -1.49 -22.57 -25.32
N GLY A 480 -0.92 -23.77 -25.32
CA GLY A 480 0.18 -24.13 -26.23
C GLY A 480 1.36 -23.16 -26.09
N GLY A 481 1.77 -22.56 -27.20
CA GLY A 481 2.80 -21.49 -27.24
C GLY A 481 2.28 -20.08 -26.96
N ARG A 482 1.01 -19.90 -26.57
CA ARG A 482 0.43 -18.59 -26.28
C ARG A 482 0.20 -18.42 -24.79
N TYR A 483 0.21 -17.18 -24.33
CA TYR A 483 0.16 -16.85 -22.90
C TYR A 483 -0.87 -15.77 -22.62
N ARG A 484 -1.54 -15.90 -21.48
CA ARG A 484 -2.48 -14.91 -20.94
C ARG A 484 -1.76 -13.93 -20.04
N HIS A 485 -2.31 -12.73 -19.94
CA HIS A 485 -1.90 -11.74 -18.95
C HIS A 485 -2.23 -12.20 -17.53
N ALA A 486 -3.46 -12.67 -17.32
CA ALA A 486 -3.95 -13.15 -16.04
C ALA A 486 -4.94 -14.32 -16.23
N THR A 487 -5.21 -15.08 -15.16
CA THR A 487 -6.27 -16.09 -15.13
C THR A 487 -7.65 -15.44 -14.92
N ALA A 488 -8.67 -15.94 -15.63
CA ALA A 488 -10.11 -15.81 -15.36
C ALA A 488 -10.72 -14.58 -14.60
N ALA A 489 -10.31 -13.34 -14.91
CA ALA A 489 -11.15 -12.15 -14.73
C ALA A 489 -11.14 -11.32 -16.03
N GLY A 490 -12.23 -11.34 -16.82
CA GLY A 490 -12.32 -10.60 -18.09
C GLY A 490 -11.81 -11.33 -19.35
N ASP A 491 -11.53 -10.59 -20.43
CA ASP A 491 -11.19 -11.12 -21.77
C ASP A 491 -9.66 -11.30 -21.99
N PHE A 492 -8.93 -11.80 -20.98
CA PHE A 492 -7.48 -12.05 -21.08
C PHE A 492 -7.15 -13.29 -21.94
N ARG A 493 -7.41 -13.19 -23.24
CA ARG A 493 -7.13 -14.27 -24.20
C ARG A 493 -5.63 -14.54 -24.30
N ALA A 494 -5.31 -15.80 -24.54
CA ALA A 494 -3.93 -16.19 -24.79
C ALA A 494 -3.42 -15.57 -26.10
N GLN A 495 -2.25 -14.94 -26.04
CA GLN A 495 -1.63 -14.21 -27.15
C GLN A 495 -0.14 -14.58 -27.30
N PRO A 496 0.47 -14.34 -28.48
CA PRO A 496 1.92 -14.38 -28.61
C PRO A 496 2.58 -13.42 -27.62
N ALA A 497 3.63 -13.89 -26.94
CA ALA A 497 4.28 -13.16 -25.84
C ALA A 497 5.80 -13.36 -25.90
N ALA A 498 6.53 -12.32 -26.28
CA ALA A 498 7.98 -12.38 -26.41
C ALA A 498 8.67 -12.48 -25.05
N ASP A 499 8.09 -11.87 -24.02
CA ASP A 499 8.53 -12.00 -22.63
C ASP A 499 8.43 -13.41 -22.09
N ALA A 500 7.31 -14.11 -22.31
CA ALA A 500 7.20 -15.51 -21.94
C ALA A 500 8.33 -16.35 -22.56
N ALA A 501 8.64 -16.16 -23.84
CA ALA A 501 9.73 -16.87 -24.51
C ALA A 501 11.08 -16.62 -23.84
N TRP A 502 11.54 -15.37 -23.77
CA TRP A 502 12.87 -15.10 -23.26
C TRP A 502 13.00 -15.33 -21.74
N MET A 503 11.92 -15.15 -20.96
CA MET A 503 11.91 -15.39 -19.52
C MET A 503 11.99 -16.89 -19.17
N MET A 504 11.34 -17.76 -19.94
CA MET A 504 11.50 -19.22 -19.75
C MET A 504 12.92 -19.68 -20.08
N ASN A 505 13.55 -19.10 -21.12
CA ASN A 505 14.97 -19.34 -21.40
C ASN A 505 15.88 -18.87 -20.25
N TRP A 506 15.55 -17.73 -19.63
CA TRP A 506 16.30 -17.23 -18.49
C TRP A 506 16.19 -18.18 -17.28
N LEU A 507 14.99 -18.66 -16.96
CA LEU A 507 14.80 -19.68 -15.91
C LEU A 507 15.55 -20.98 -16.24
N ALA A 508 15.56 -21.40 -17.51
CA ALA A 508 16.27 -22.61 -17.94
C ALA A 508 17.80 -22.50 -17.80
N ALA A 509 18.34 -21.29 -17.81
CA ALA A 509 19.77 -21.04 -17.58
C ALA A 509 20.14 -21.11 -16.08
N LEU A 510 19.16 -20.90 -15.19
CA LEU A 510 19.35 -20.89 -13.73
C LEU A 510 18.92 -22.20 -13.05
N ALA A 511 18.08 -23.00 -13.69
CA ALA A 511 17.57 -24.25 -13.13
C ALA A 511 18.67 -25.29 -12.91
N ASP A 512 18.73 -25.85 -11.71
CA ASP A 512 19.61 -26.95 -11.34
C ASP A 512 19.13 -28.32 -11.85
N ASP A 513 17.82 -28.49 -12.05
CA ASP A 513 17.20 -29.68 -12.63
C ASP A 513 17.27 -29.64 -14.17
N PRO A 514 18.05 -30.54 -14.81
CA PRO A 514 18.19 -30.57 -16.26
C PRO A 514 16.87 -30.85 -16.99
N LYS A 515 15.95 -31.61 -16.39
CA LYS A 515 14.64 -31.93 -17.00
C LYS A 515 13.73 -30.71 -16.99
N LEU A 516 13.75 -29.94 -15.89
CA LEU A 516 13.03 -28.68 -15.82
C LEU A 516 13.58 -27.68 -16.85
N ALA A 517 14.90 -27.56 -16.94
CA ALA A 517 15.56 -26.71 -17.93
C ALA A 517 15.19 -27.09 -19.37
N GLU A 518 15.12 -28.39 -19.69
CA GLU A 518 14.67 -28.88 -21.00
C GLU A 518 13.21 -28.50 -21.29
N ARG A 519 12.30 -28.70 -20.34
CA ARG A 519 10.88 -28.31 -20.48
C ARG A 519 10.72 -26.81 -20.73
N LEU A 520 11.47 -25.98 -20.00
CA LEU A 520 11.47 -24.53 -20.16
C LEU A 520 11.97 -24.10 -21.54
N ARG A 521 13.07 -24.68 -22.04
CA ARG A 521 13.59 -24.39 -23.40
C ARG A 521 12.61 -24.82 -24.49
N ALA A 522 11.97 -25.97 -24.32
CA ALA A 522 10.95 -26.45 -25.27
C ALA A 522 9.75 -25.50 -25.32
N ALA A 523 9.22 -25.09 -24.17
CA ALA A 523 8.12 -24.12 -24.09
C ALA A 523 8.53 -22.74 -24.62
N SER A 524 9.75 -22.28 -24.34
CA SER A 524 10.29 -21.05 -24.94
C SER A 524 10.30 -21.12 -26.46
N THR A 525 10.71 -22.25 -27.05
CA THR A 525 10.74 -22.42 -28.50
C THR A 525 9.32 -22.39 -29.09
N GLU A 526 8.37 -23.04 -28.41
CA GLU A 526 6.96 -23.01 -28.79
C GLU A 526 6.38 -21.59 -28.74
N ALA A 527 6.73 -20.82 -27.71
CA ALA A 527 6.32 -19.43 -27.54
C ALA A 527 6.88 -18.52 -28.62
N GLU A 528 8.18 -18.65 -28.92
CA GLU A 528 8.85 -17.90 -29.98
C GLU A 528 8.25 -18.19 -31.36
N ALA A 529 7.86 -19.45 -31.63
CA ALA A 529 7.21 -19.85 -32.88
C ALA A 529 5.84 -19.17 -33.12
N GLN A 530 5.21 -18.60 -32.09
CA GLN A 530 3.97 -17.82 -32.23
C GLN A 530 4.21 -16.35 -32.63
N LEU A 531 5.45 -15.87 -32.56
CA LEU A 531 5.80 -14.47 -32.82
C LEU A 531 6.03 -14.22 -34.30
N ARG A 532 5.44 -13.13 -34.80
CA ARG A 532 5.83 -12.53 -36.08
C ARG A 532 6.97 -11.51 -35.88
N PRO A 533 7.75 -11.17 -36.92
CA PRO A 533 8.84 -10.20 -36.81
C PRO A 533 8.46 -8.89 -36.12
N GLU A 534 7.24 -8.38 -36.36
CA GLU A 534 6.72 -7.16 -35.76
C GLU A 534 6.39 -7.25 -34.26
N GLN A 535 6.30 -8.46 -33.71
CA GLN A 535 5.86 -8.71 -32.34
C GLN A 535 6.99 -8.83 -31.33
N TYR A 536 8.24 -9.11 -31.76
CA TYR A 536 9.37 -9.33 -30.85
C TYR A 536 9.61 -8.19 -29.85
N LEU A 537 9.38 -6.94 -30.25
CA LEU A 537 9.69 -5.79 -29.40
C LEU A 537 8.56 -5.45 -28.41
N LEU A 538 7.30 -5.68 -28.78
CA LEU A 538 6.14 -5.10 -28.09
C LEU A 538 5.16 -6.14 -27.54
N ALA A 539 5.13 -7.36 -28.08
CA ALA A 539 4.21 -8.40 -27.62
C ALA A 539 4.69 -8.96 -26.29
N ALA A 540 3.93 -8.72 -25.22
CA ALA A 540 4.27 -9.19 -23.88
C ALA A 540 3.04 -9.25 -22.98
N VAL A 541 3.09 -10.11 -21.98
CA VAL A 541 2.04 -10.33 -20.97
C VAL A 541 2.39 -9.71 -19.62
N GLY A 542 3.66 -9.46 -19.29
CA GLY A 542 4.10 -8.78 -18.08
C GLY A 542 3.88 -7.26 -18.13
N HIS A 543 3.93 -6.63 -16.95
CA HIS A 543 3.81 -5.17 -16.81
C HIS A 543 5.14 -4.46 -17.07
N ASN A 544 6.27 -5.04 -16.65
CA ASN A 544 7.60 -4.52 -16.94
C ASN A 544 8.00 -4.87 -18.39
N ARG A 545 8.47 -3.86 -19.14
CA ARG A 545 8.75 -3.97 -20.58
C ARG A 545 10.24 -3.70 -20.86
N TYR A 546 10.90 -4.68 -21.48
CA TYR A 546 12.31 -4.61 -21.84
C TYR A 546 12.50 -4.85 -23.34
N PRO A 547 13.32 -4.06 -24.05
CA PRO A 547 13.60 -4.27 -25.47
C PRO A 547 14.65 -5.38 -25.68
N VAL A 548 14.51 -6.49 -24.94
CA VAL A 548 15.51 -7.56 -24.87
C VAL A 548 15.27 -8.69 -25.85
N ALA A 549 14.02 -8.99 -26.20
CA ALA A 549 13.71 -10.16 -27.02
C ALA A 549 14.46 -10.18 -28.37
N PRO A 550 14.59 -9.05 -29.11
CA PRO A 550 15.40 -9.03 -30.33
C PRO A 550 16.89 -9.37 -30.11
N LEU A 551 17.40 -9.19 -28.88
CA LEU A 551 18.80 -9.39 -28.54
C LEU A 551 19.13 -10.83 -28.11
N VAL A 552 18.12 -11.65 -27.80
CA VAL A 552 18.32 -12.98 -27.19
C VAL A 552 17.53 -14.09 -27.86
N LEU A 553 16.49 -13.78 -28.64
CA LEU A 553 15.68 -14.77 -29.32
C LEU A 553 16.26 -15.10 -30.71
N PRO A 554 16.59 -16.38 -31.00
CA PRO A 554 17.26 -16.77 -32.24
C PRO A 554 16.52 -16.39 -33.53
N ALA A 555 15.19 -16.40 -33.52
CA ALA A 555 14.36 -16.11 -34.68
C ALA A 555 14.04 -14.62 -34.87
N ALA A 556 14.51 -13.73 -33.98
CA ALA A 556 14.29 -12.28 -34.07
C ALA A 556 15.04 -11.57 -35.22
N GLU A 557 15.67 -12.32 -36.13
CA GLU A 557 16.40 -11.86 -37.33
C GLU A 557 17.58 -10.91 -37.10
N THR A 558 17.92 -10.57 -35.85
CA THR A 558 19.05 -9.70 -35.50
C THR A 558 20.39 -10.17 -36.08
N SER A 559 20.58 -11.49 -36.23
CA SER A 559 21.76 -12.06 -36.91
C SER A 559 21.77 -11.84 -38.42
N LYS A 560 20.63 -11.58 -39.04
CA LYS A 560 20.46 -11.38 -40.49
C LYS A 560 20.54 -9.90 -40.87
N ASP A 561 19.85 -9.03 -40.13
CA ASP A 561 19.72 -7.59 -40.46
C ASP A 561 20.43 -6.67 -39.46
N GLY A 562 21.13 -7.22 -38.47
CA GLY A 562 21.78 -6.45 -37.43
C GLY A 562 20.83 -5.76 -36.46
N GLY A 563 19.55 -6.15 -36.42
CA GLY A 563 18.51 -5.49 -35.63
C GLY A 563 17.82 -4.32 -36.33
N ALA A 564 18.18 -4.00 -37.58
CA ALA A 564 17.67 -2.83 -38.30
C ALA A 564 16.14 -2.73 -38.30
N GLY A 565 15.44 -3.84 -38.57
CA GLY A 565 13.98 -3.88 -38.56
C GLY A 565 13.38 -3.61 -37.18
N SER A 566 14.05 -4.05 -36.10
CA SER A 566 13.59 -3.79 -34.74
C SER A 566 13.74 -2.31 -34.35
N PHE A 567 14.79 -1.64 -34.82
CA PHE A 567 15.00 -0.20 -34.61
C PHE A 567 13.94 0.62 -35.35
N GLU A 568 13.64 0.28 -36.61
CA GLU A 568 12.55 0.94 -37.37
C GLU A 568 11.20 0.82 -36.66
N ARG A 569 10.90 -0.36 -36.11
CA ARG A 569 9.66 -0.56 -35.35
C ARG A 569 9.63 0.22 -34.04
N ALA A 570 10.76 0.33 -33.36
CA ALA A 570 10.88 1.17 -32.17
C ALA A 570 10.60 2.65 -32.51
N ILE A 571 11.21 3.17 -33.58
CA ILE A 571 10.97 4.54 -34.07
C ILE A 571 9.50 4.75 -34.45
N ALA A 572 8.91 3.82 -35.21
CA ALA A 572 7.51 3.90 -35.61
C ALA A 572 6.55 3.91 -34.39
N ALA A 573 6.87 3.14 -33.34
CA ALA A 573 6.11 3.13 -32.10
C ALA A 573 6.23 4.46 -31.33
N VAL A 574 7.41 5.09 -31.29
CA VAL A 574 7.61 6.43 -30.72
C VAL A 574 6.75 7.45 -31.48
N VAL A 575 6.81 7.46 -32.82
CA VAL A 575 6.01 8.36 -33.67
C VAL A 575 4.50 8.12 -33.51
N ALA A 576 4.07 6.88 -33.31
CA ALA A 576 2.66 6.58 -33.07
C ALA A 576 2.18 7.14 -31.72
N GLN A 577 3.01 7.02 -30.68
CA GLN A 577 2.68 7.50 -29.33
C GLN A 577 2.72 9.03 -29.21
N SER A 578 3.63 9.70 -29.91
CA SER A 578 3.72 11.17 -29.88
C SER A 578 2.46 11.87 -30.39
N ARG A 579 1.66 11.20 -31.24
CA ARG A 579 0.35 11.69 -31.71
C ARG A 579 -0.69 11.83 -30.60
N GLY A 580 -0.45 11.24 -29.42
CA GLY A 580 -1.29 11.41 -28.24
C GLY A 580 -1.06 12.71 -27.48
N PHE A 581 -0.06 13.50 -27.86
CA PHE A 581 0.28 14.77 -27.23
C PHE A 581 -0.17 15.96 -28.08
N GLU A 582 -0.50 17.05 -27.41
CA GLU A 582 -0.79 18.34 -28.01
C GLU A 582 0.49 19.02 -28.51
N PRO A 583 0.41 20.04 -29.40
CA PRO A 583 1.57 20.75 -29.92
C PRO A 583 2.46 21.41 -28.84
N ASP A 584 1.88 21.78 -27.69
CA ASP A 584 2.61 22.32 -26.54
C ASP A 584 3.29 21.22 -25.69
N GLY A 585 3.17 19.95 -26.08
CA GLY A 585 3.75 18.78 -25.40
C GLY A 585 2.88 18.22 -24.28
N THR A 586 1.63 18.68 -24.14
CA THR A 586 0.74 18.29 -23.05
C THR A 586 -0.09 17.07 -23.45
N ARG A 587 -0.55 16.28 -22.46
CA ARG A 587 -1.41 15.12 -22.71
C ARG A 587 -2.72 15.26 -21.97
N ARG A 588 -3.80 15.45 -22.73
CA ARG A 588 -5.14 15.67 -22.19
C ARG A 588 -5.98 14.40 -22.24
N TYR A 589 -6.54 14.03 -21.10
CA TYR A 589 -7.56 13.00 -20.98
C TYR A 589 -8.83 13.46 -21.71
N ARG A 590 -9.34 12.60 -22.59
CA ARG A 590 -10.58 12.82 -23.31
C ARG A 590 -11.50 11.62 -23.08
N PRO A 591 -12.66 11.78 -22.42
CA PRO A 591 -13.56 10.66 -22.18
C PRO A 591 -14.06 10.09 -23.52
N ILE A 592 -14.13 8.76 -23.59
CA ILE A 592 -14.67 8.08 -24.77
C ILE A 592 -16.21 8.17 -24.70
N PRO A 593 -16.90 8.67 -25.75
CA PRO A 593 -18.35 8.73 -25.76
C PRO A 593 -19.01 7.39 -25.44
N GLY A 594 -19.95 7.39 -24.49
CA GLY A 594 -20.65 6.17 -24.04
C GLY A 594 -19.87 5.29 -23.06
N ARG A 595 -18.69 5.71 -22.59
CA ARG A 595 -17.93 5.07 -21.51
C ARG A 595 -17.94 5.96 -20.25
N ILE A 596 -17.52 5.37 -19.14
CA ILE A 596 -17.31 6.10 -17.88
C ILE A 596 -16.24 7.18 -18.11
N ASP A 597 -16.55 8.40 -17.67
CA ASP A 597 -15.61 9.52 -17.68
C ASP A 597 -14.77 9.50 -16.40
N TYR A 598 -13.53 8.99 -16.51
CA TYR A 598 -12.58 8.95 -15.40
C TYR A 598 -12.03 10.33 -15.02
N GLY A 599 -12.18 11.34 -15.87
CA GLY A 599 -11.73 12.71 -15.61
C GLY A 599 -12.72 13.55 -14.80
N ARG A 600 -13.97 13.08 -14.60
CA ARG A 600 -15.09 13.88 -14.07
C ARG A 600 -14.87 14.47 -12.67
N THR A 601 -13.97 13.90 -11.87
CA THR A 601 -13.65 14.36 -10.51
C THR A 601 -12.32 15.11 -10.43
N HIS A 602 -11.51 15.12 -11.50
CA HIS A 602 -10.23 15.81 -11.52
C HIS A 602 -10.43 17.31 -11.80
N PHE A 603 -9.63 18.17 -11.16
CA PHE A 603 -9.65 19.63 -11.35
C PHE A 603 -9.04 20.11 -12.69
N SER A 604 -8.58 19.17 -13.51
CA SER A 604 -7.89 19.37 -14.78
C SER A 604 -8.08 18.11 -15.64
N ASP A 605 -7.99 18.24 -16.95
CA ASP A 605 -7.95 17.13 -17.90
C ASP A 605 -6.56 16.49 -18.05
N GLU A 606 -5.61 16.83 -17.17
CA GLU A 606 -4.24 16.32 -17.21
C GLU A 606 -3.82 15.74 -15.87
N ALA A 607 -3.01 14.68 -15.90
CA ALA A 607 -2.38 14.07 -14.74
C ALA A 607 -0.98 13.55 -15.11
N ASP A 608 -0.06 13.57 -14.14
CA ASP A 608 1.34 13.19 -14.38
C ASP A 608 1.49 11.74 -14.84
N GLY A 609 0.83 10.78 -14.19
CA GLY A 609 0.88 9.36 -14.55
C GLY A 609 0.31 9.08 -15.93
N TYR A 610 -0.77 9.78 -16.30
CA TYR A 610 -1.39 9.67 -17.62
C TYR A 610 -0.43 10.11 -18.73
N ALA A 611 0.33 11.18 -18.49
CA ALA A 611 1.35 11.67 -19.42
C ALA A 611 2.66 10.88 -19.35
N ALA A 612 3.07 10.41 -18.17
CA ALA A 612 4.36 9.76 -17.92
C ALA A 612 4.48 8.40 -18.58
N GLN A 613 3.42 7.57 -18.56
CA GLN A 613 3.45 6.22 -19.12
C GLN A 613 3.93 6.17 -20.59
N PRO A 614 3.34 6.93 -21.54
CA PRO A 614 3.84 6.95 -22.91
C PRO A 614 5.22 7.61 -23.04
N VAL A 615 5.55 8.65 -22.25
CA VAL A 615 6.89 9.27 -22.32
C VAL A 615 7.97 8.27 -21.91
N ASP A 616 7.75 7.53 -20.82
CA ASP A 616 8.61 6.43 -20.37
C ASP A 616 8.79 5.37 -21.48
N GLN A 617 7.70 4.95 -22.12
CA GLN A 617 7.77 3.98 -23.22
C GLN A 617 8.50 4.54 -24.45
N MET A 618 8.23 5.79 -24.83
CA MET A 618 8.89 6.46 -25.94
C MET A 618 10.40 6.57 -25.70
N LEU A 619 10.82 7.02 -24.51
CA LEU A 619 12.24 7.15 -24.15
C LEU A 619 12.97 5.81 -24.25
N ARG A 620 12.41 4.71 -23.70
CA ARG A 620 13.05 3.39 -23.79
C ARG A 620 13.20 2.91 -25.22
N LEU A 621 12.17 3.09 -26.05
CA LEU A 621 12.20 2.67 -27.46
C LEU A 621 13.16 3.54 -28.29
N ALA A 622 13.19 4.85 -28.03
CA ALA A 622 14.12 5.77 -28.68
C ALA A 622 15.58 5.50 -28.29
N ALA A 623 15.83 5.25 -27.00
CA ALA A 623 17.16 4.87 -26.51
C ALA A 623 17.62 3.54 -27.13
N TYR A 624 16.72 2.56 -27.25
CA TYR A 624 16.99 1.27 -27.90
C TYR A 624 17.28 1.38 -29.40
N SER A 625 16.58 2.26 -30.12
CA SER A 625 16.79 2.44 -31.56
C SER A 625 18.06 3.24 -31.89
N GLY A 626 18.52 4.06 -30.94
CA GLY A 626 19.62 5.01 -31.14
C GLY A 626 19.25 6.20 -32.04
N ASP A 627 17.97 6.35 -32.39
CA ASP A 627 17.51 7.43 -33.26
C ASP A 627 17.45 8.76 -32.51
N LYS A 628 18.26 9.73 -32.94
CA LYS A 628 18.39 11.02 -32.24
C LYS A 628 17.12 11.85 -32.29
N VAL A 629 16.36 11.81 -33.39
CA VAL A 629 15.12 12.58 -33.52
C VAL A 629 14.06 12.05 -32.56
N ALA A 630 13.92 10.72 -32.47
CA ALA A 630 13.03 10.08 -31.51
C ALA A 630 13.43 10.38 -30.05
N VAL A 631 14.73 10.38 -29.75
CA VAL A 631 15.25 10.74 -28.42
C VAL A 631 14.96 12.20 -28.10
N ASP A 632 15.26 13.13 -29.01
CA ASP A 632 15.06 14.57 -28.80
C ASP A 632 13.59 14.90 -28.57
N GLU A 633 12.66 14.30 -29.33
CA GLU A 633 11.23 14.50 -29.12
C GLU A 633 10.76 13.94 -27.76
N SER A 634 11.25 12.76 -27.38
CA SER A 634 10.90 12.15 -26.10
C SER A 634 11.45 12.97 -24.92
N LEU A 635 12.65 13.52 -25.03
CA LEU A 635 13.26 14.42 -24.03
C LEU A 635 12.54 15.77 -23.96
N ARG A 636 12.07 16.31 -25.09
CA ARG A 636 11.26 17.52 -25.11
C ARG A 636 9.97 17.33 -24.29
N LEU A 637 9.26 16.22 -24.51
CA LEU A 637 8.06 15.87 -23.73
C LEU A 637 8.38 15.63 -22.25
N LEU A 638 9.51 14.97 -21.94
CA LEU A 638 9.97 14.77 -20.57
C LEU A 638 10.23 16.11 -19.84
N ALA A 639 10.82 17.10 -20.52
CA ALA A 639 11.03 18.42 -19.96
C ALA A 639 9.72 19.15 -19.66
N VAL A 640 8.71 19.05 -20.55
CA VAL A 640 7.36 19.57 -20.31
C VAL A 640 6.75 18.91 -19.07
N LEU A 641 6.85 17.58 -18.95
CA LEU A 641 6.36 16.82 -17.81
C LEU A 641 7.03 17.28 -16.50
N ARG A 642 8.36 17.45 -16.49
CA ARG A 642 9.14 17.94 -15.34
C ARG A 642 8.62 19.28 -14.84
N ASP A 643 8.46 20.23 -15.75
CA ASP A 643 8.17 21.61 -15.36
C ASP A 643 6.71 21.81 -15.01
N ARG A 644 5.81 21.03 -15.63
CA ARG A 644 4.37 21.14 -15.41
C ARG A 644 3.87 20.49 -14.12
N PHE A 645 4.43 19.34 -13.76
CA PHE A 645 4.01 18.57 -12.58
C PHE A 645 5.03 18.64 -11.43
N ARG A 646 5.95 19.61 -11.48
CA ARG A 646 6.94 19.85 -10.42
C ARG A 646 6.24 19.91 -9.07
N ASP A 647 6.79 19.19 -8.10
CA ASP A 647 6.32 19.19 -6.71
C ASP A 647 4.87 18.66 -6.54
N GLY A 648 4.32 17.94 -7.52
CA GLY A 648 2.96 17.39 -7.50
C GLY A 648 2.80 16.04 -6.77
N VAL A 649 1.54 15.62 -6.62
CA VAL A 649 1.13 14.29 -6.12
C VAL A 649 1.01 13.32 -7.31
N PRO A 650 1.55 12.08 -7.22
CA PRO A 650 1.55 11.13 -8.35
C PRO A 650 0.13 10.63 -8.64
N ARG A 651 -0.46 10.93 -9.81
CA ARG A 651 -1.88 10.65 -10.11
C ARG A 651 -2.12 10.04 -11.49
N GLY A 652 -3.20 9.26 -11.61
CA GLY A 652 -3.86 9.00 -12.88
C GLY A 652 -3.10 8.11 -13.87
N ALA A 653 -2.37 7.09 -13.40
CA ALA A 653 -1.72 6.12 -14.29
C ALA A 653 -2.63 4.93 -14.64
N GLN A 654 -3.72 4.71 -13.90
CA GLN A 654 -4.67 3.60 -14.07
C GLN A 654 -6.07 3.99 -14.61
N THR A 655 -6.15 4.97 -15.51
CA THR A 655 -7.44 5.53 -16.02
C THR A 655 -8.22 4.63 -16.99
N TRP A 656 -8.04 3.32 -16.91
CA TRP A 656 -8.92 2.31 -17.50
C TRP A 656 -10.01 1.86 -16.51
N GLU A 657 -9.81 2.06 -15.21
CA GLU A 657 -10.78 1.70 -14.16
C GLU A 657 -10.76 2.65 -12.95
N ILE A 658 -9.70 3.43 -12.77
CA ILE A 658 -9.51 4.37 -11.65
C ILE A 658 -9.73 5.81 -12.12
N ALA A 659 -10.28 6.66 -11.25
CA ALA A 659 -10.43 8.09 -11.53
C ALA A 659 -9.08 8.74 -11.85
N LEU A 660 -9.07 9.70 -12.78
CA LEU A 660 -7.88 10.47 -13.12
C LEU A 660 -7.28 11.17 -11.89
N HIS A 661 -8.12 11.54 -10.92
CA HIS A 661 -7.75 12.23 -9.68
C HIS A 661 -6.90 11.38 -8.74
N THR A 662 -6.94 10.06 -8.86
CA THR A 662 -6.48 9.21 -7.77
C THR A 662 -4.96 9.12 -7.67
N PRO A 663 -4.39 9.29 -6.46
CA PRO A 663 -2.99 9.03 -6.20
C PRO A 663 -2.60 7.58 -6.51
N ASP A 664 -1.47 7.40 -7.20
CA ASP A 664 -1.14 6.17 -7.92
C ASP A 664 0.37 5.85 -7.90
N VAL A 665 0.75 4.65 -7.44
CA VAL A 665 2.15 4.24 -7.38
C VAL A 665 2.77 4.03 -8.77
N LEU A 666 1.98 3.68 -9.79
CA LEU A 666 2.48 3.53 -11.16
C LEU A 666 2.88 4.88 -11.76
N ALA A 667 2.20 5.96 -11.39
CA ALA A 667 2.62 7.31 -11.79
C ALA A 667 4.05 7.59 -11.29
N SER A 668 4.32 7.29 -10.01
CA SER A 668 5.67 7.38 -9.44
C SER A 668 6.67 6.51 -10.22
N ALA A 669 6.31 5.27 -10.53
CA ALA A 669 7.17 4.34 -11.28
C ALA A 669 7.56 4.86 -12.67
N TYR A 670 6.57 5.33 -13.45
CA TYR A 670 6.80 5.85 -14.79
C TYR A 670 7.65 7.12 -14.78
N LEU A 671 7.38 8.04 -13.84
CA LEU A 671 8.14 9.28 -13.68
C LEU A 671 9.59 9.00 -13.29
N VAL A 672 9.84 8.13 -12.29
CA VAL A 672 11.20 7.74 -11.90
C VAL A 672 11.97 7.19 -13.09
N ARG A 673 11.40 6.21 -13.80
CA ARG A 673 12.10 5.54 -14.90
C ARG A 673 12.36 6.48 -16.07
N ALA A 674 11.38 7.32 -16.44
CA ALA A 674 11.54 8.31 -17.50
C ALA A 674 12.63 9.34 -17.16
N PHE A 675 12.63 9.87 -15.92
CA PHE A 675 13.61 10.86 -15.50
C PHE A 675 15.02 10.28 -15.29
N VAL A 676 15.15 9.06 -14.78
CA VAL A 676 16.45 8.36 -14.73
C VAL A 676 17.03 8.19 -16.13
N LEU A 677 16.24 7.73 -17.09
CA LEU A 677 16.71 7.57 -18.46
C LEU A 677 17.01 8.92 -19.13
N GLY A 678 16.20 9.95 -18.85
CA GLY A 678 16.49 11.33 -19.26
C GLY A 678 17.83 11.84 -18.74
N TYR A 679 18.14 11.61 -17.46
CA TYR A 679 19.45 11.91 -16.88
C TYR A 679 20.56 11.09 -17.51
N GLU A 680 20.37 9.78 -17.72
CA GLU A 680 21.38 8.92 -18.32
C GLU A 680 21.74 9.40 -19.75
N LEU A 681 20.74 9.76 -20.55
CA LEU A 681 20.92 10.24 -21.92
C LEU A 681 21.59 11.62 -22.02
N THR A 682 21.29 12.54 -21.08
CA THR A 682 21.65 13.97 -21.21
C THR A 682 22.72 14.43 -20.22
N GLY A 683 22.77 13.82 -19.04
CA GLY A 683 23.54 14.32 -17.91
C GLY A 683 22.93 15.52 -17.19
N ASP A 684 21.71 15.96 -17.54
CA ASP A 684 21.05 17.10 -16.90
C ASP A 684 20.64 16.74 -15.46
N PRO A 685 21.24 17.36 -14.44
CA PRO A 685 20.96 17.03 -13.04
C PRO A 685 19.49 17.29 -12.65
N SER A 686 18.78 18.18 -13.36
CA SER A 686 17.37 18.45 -13.06
C SER A 686 16.46 17.25 -13.31
N PHE A 687 16.83 16.35 -14.24
CA PHE A 687 16.13 15.08 -14.40
C PHE A 687 16.45 14.11 -13.27
N LEU A 688 17.70 14.06 -12.79
CA LEU A 688 18.02 13.23 -11.64
C LEU A 688 17.30 13.70 -10.37
N ASP A 689 17.24 15.02 -10.14
CA ASP A 689 16.50 15.59 -9.01
C ASP A 689 15.00 15.26 -9.09
N ALA A 690 14.41 15.36 -10.29
CA ALA A 690 13.02 14.95 -10.52
C ALA A 690 12.83 13.45 -10.26
N ALA A 691 13.75 12.59 -10.73
CA ALA A 691 13.68 11.15 -10.46
C ALA A 691 13.71 10.83 -8.96
N LYS A 692 14.57 11.51 -8.19
CA LYS A 692 14.64 11.35 -6.73
C LYS A 692 13.35 11.80 -6.05
N TYR A 693 12.78 12.93 -6.48
CA TYR A 693 11.48 13.40 -5.97
C TYR A 693 10.38 12.34 -6.18
N TRP A 694 10.19 11.90 -7.42
CA TRP A 694 9.16 10.91 -7.78
C TRP A 694 9.42 9.51 -7.22
N ALA A 695 10.66 9.18 -6.86
CA ALA A 695 10.94 7.97 -6.09
C ALA A 695 10.33 8.10 -4.69
N TRP A 696 10.55 9.21 -4.01
CA TRP A 696 9.96 9.40 -2.69
C TRP A 696 8.43 9.47 -2.69
N THR A 697 7.78 9.89 -3.78
CA THR A 697 6.30 9.91 -3.86
C THR A 697 5.67 8.52 -3.88
N GLY A 698 6.41 7.48 -4.27
CA GLY A 698 5.94 6.08 -4.24
C GLY A 698 6.05 5.42 -2.86
N VAL A 699 6.91 5.93 -1.97
CA VAL A 699 7.15 5.34 -0.63
C VAL A 699 5.89 5.24 0.23
N PRO A 700 4.98 6.25 0.28
CA PRO A 700 3.73 6.16 1.04
C PRO A 700 2.80 4.99 0.71
N PHE A 701 2.99 4.32 -0.43
CA PHE A 701 2.19 3.18 -0.86
C PHE A 701 2.75 1.83 -0.36
N VAL A 702 3.95 1.82 0.21
CA VAL A 702 4.69 0.61 0.61
C VAL A 702 4.59 0.40 2.12
N TYR A 703 4.18 -0.79 2.57
CA TYR A 703 4.13 -1.12 4.01
C TYR A 703 5.55 -1.16 4.62
N LEU A 704 5.93 -0.09 5.33
CA LEU A 704 7.23 0.02 6.03
C LEU A 704 7.16 -0.39 7.50
N GLU A 705 5.97 -0.68 7.98
CA GLU A 705 5.74 -1.35 9.25
C GLU A 705 4.83 -2.55 9.01
N ASN A 706 4.96 -3.61 9.82
CA ASN A 706 4.14 -4.80 9.62
C ASN A 706 2.65 -4.47 9.87
N PRO A 707 1.77 -4.63 8.85
CA PRO A 707 0.34 -4.36 9.00
C PRO A 707 -0.44 -5.51 9.63
N THR A 708 0.19 -6.66 9.89
CA THR A 708 -0.48 -7.85 10.44
C THR A 708 -0.36 -7.89 11.96
N ASP A 709 -1.23 -8.67 12.60
CA ASP A 709 -1.06 -9.01 14.01
C ASP A 709 0.31 -9.68 14.24
N ALA A 710 1.06 -9.19 15.22
CA ALA A 710 2.39 -9.68 15.57
C ALA A 710 2.39 -11.12 16.12
N SER A 711 1.20 -11.70 16.35
CA SER A 711 1.03 -13.08 16.81
C SER A 711 1.44 -14.14 15.79
N ASP A 712 1.52 -13.80 14.50
CA ASP A 712 1.94 -14.73 13.44
C ASP A 712 3.21 -14.22 12.71
N PRO A 713 4.38 -14.81 12.99
CA PRO A 713 5.64 -14.40 12.37
C PRO A 713 5.74 -14.75 10.88
N GLU A 714 4.88 -15.66 10.37
CA GLU A 714 4.86 -16.07 8.96
C GLU A 714 3.86 -15.25 8.14
N ALA A 715 3.17 -14.29 8.76
CA ALA A 715 2.19 -13.45 8.07
C ALA A 715 2.88 -12.52 7.05
N ILE A 716 2.30 -12.47 5.86
CA ILE A 716 2.74 -11.61 4.77
C ILE A 716 2.23 -10.19 5.03
N GLY A 717 3.14 -9.21 5.01
CA GLY A 717 2.78 -7.82 5.30
C GLY A 717 3.85 -6.79 4.88
N PRO A 718 5.09 -6.85 5.41
CA PRO A 718 6.12 -5.88 5.08
C PRO A 718 6.39 -5.81 3.57
N TYR A 719 6.59 -4.59 3.06
CA TYR A 719 6.80 -4.27 1.64
C TYR A 719 5.68 -4.70 0.68
N ALA A 720 4.52 -5.15 1.19
CA ALA A 720 3.33 -5.18 0.38
C ALA A 720 3.04 -3.75 -0.14
N THR A 721 2.39 -3.61 -1.28
CA THR A 721 2.20 -2.29 -1.92
C THR A 721 0.75 -2.06 -2.30
N ILE A 722 0.18 -0.94 -1.82
CA ILE A 722 -1.12 -0.43 -2.25
C ILE A 722 -0.98 0.18 -3.66
N PRO A 723 -1.86 -0.12 -4.64
CA PRO A 723 -1.70 0.40 -6.00
C PRO A 723 -2.09 1.88 -6.10
N VAL A 724 -3.24 2.23 -5.53
CA VAL A 724 -3.88 3.54 -5.63
C VAL A 724 -4.63 3.86 -4.34
N LEU A 725 -4.82 5.15 -4.04
CA LEU A 725 -5.62 5.61 -2.89
C LEU A 725 -7.07 5.90 -3.32
N GLY A 726 -7.75 4.91 -3.91
CA GLY A 726 -9.10 5.04 -4.44
C GLY A 726 -9.77 3.70 -4.72
N SER A 727 -10.92 3.71 -5.42
CA SER A 727 -11.63 2.47 -5.82
C SER A 727 -11.90 2.38 -7.32
N THR A 728 -12.01 1.14 -7.80
CA THR A 728 -12.44 0.87 -9.18
C THR A 728 -13.84 1.44 -9.40
N ASN A 729 -13.96 2.32 -10.41
CA ASN A 729 -15.18 3.03 -10.77
C ASN A 729 -15.85 3.79 -9.60
N TRP A 730 -15.09 4.28 -8.61
CA TRP A 730 -15.60 4.87 -7.36
C TRP A 730 -16.45 3.91 -6.51
N VAL A 731 -16.49 2.62 -6.83
CA VAL A 731 -17.36 1.67 -6.13
C VAL A 731 -16.51 0.61 -5.45
N ALA A 732 -16.03 -0.39 -6.19
CA ALA A 732 -15.33 -1.53 -5.63
C ALA A 732 -14.46 -2.23 -6.69
N PRO A 733 -13.37 -2.90 -6.27
CA PRO A 733 -12.87 -2.92 -4.89
C PRO A 733 -12.29 -1.55 -4.47
N ASN A 734 -12.31 -1.30 -3.15
CA ASN A 734 -11.55 -0.23 -2.52
C ASN A 734 -10.11 -0.71 -2.34
N TRP A 735 -9.16 -0.02 -2.98
CA TRP A 735 -7.76 -0.44 -3.00
C TRP A 735 -6.97 0.02 -1.77
N ILE A 736 -7.53 0.94 -0.95
CA ILE A 736 -6.89 1.39 0.28
C ILE A 736 -6.81 0.23 1.28
N GLY A 737 -5.58 -0.15 1.63
CA GLY A 737 -5.30 -1.28 2.51
C GLY A 737 -5.31 -2.64 1.84
N LEU A 738 -5.50 -2.69 0.51
CA LEU A 738 -5.52 -3.91 -0.27
C LEU A 738 -4.31 -3.93 -1.22
N PRO A 739 -3.21 -4.60 -0.84
CA PRO A 739 -2.04 -4.73 -1.69
C PRO A 739 -2.34 -5.30 -3.08
N VAL A 740 -1.76 -4.67 -4.11
CA VAL A 740 -1.70 -5.13 -5.51
C VAL A 740 -0.23 -5.11 -5.91
N GLN A 741 0.42 -6.24 -5.70
CA GLN A 741 1.88 -6.28 -5.67
C GLN A 741 2.52 -6.03 -7.04
N TRP A 742 1.81 -6.33 -8.13
CA TRP A 742 2.35 -6.08 -9.48
C TRP A 742 2.58 -4.58 -9.74
N CYS A 743 1.76 -3.67 -9.18
CA CYS A 743 2.01 -2.22 -9.27
C CYS A 743 3.30 -1.84 -8.54
N GLY A 744 3.49 -2.38 -7.33
CA GLY A 744 4.72 -2.20 -6.56
C GLY A 744 5.95 -2.73 -7.29
N LEU A 745 5.84 -3.86 -8.01
CA LEU A 745 6.94 -4.44 -8.78
C LEU A 745 7.36 -3.59 -10.00
N VAL A 746 6.45 -2.82 -10.59
CA VAL A 746 6.80 -1.82 -11.62
C VAL A 746 7.56 -0.64 -11.01
N TYR A 747 7.17 -0.22 -9.81
CA TYR A 747 7.88 0.80 -9.03
C TYR A 747 9.27 0.32 -8.57
N ALA A 748 9.38 -0.91 -8.08
CA ALA A 748 10.65 -1.52 -7.68
C ALA A 748 11.65 -1.58 -8.85
N ASP A 749 11.19 -1.93 -10.06
CA ASP A 749 12.00 -1.91 -11.28
C ASP A 749 12.58 -0.51 -11.58
N ALA A 750 11.75 0.53 -11.43
CA ALA A 750 12.20 1.91 -11.61
C ALA A 750 13.22 2.35 -10.55
N LEU A 751 13.04 1.94 -9.28
CA LEU A 751 13.98 2.22 -8.20
C LEU A 751 15.36 1.57 -8.41
N ILE A 752 15.38 0.37 -8.99
CA ILE A 752 16.61 -0.37 -9.32
C ILE A 752 17.47 0.39 -10.35
N GLU A 753 16.83 1.14 -11.25
CA GLU A 753 17.53 2.02 -12.20
C GLU A 753 18.04 3.29 -11.53
N LEU A 754 17.23 3.92 -10.66
CA LEU A 754 17.65 5.09 -9.89
C LEU A 754 18.84 4.81 -8.96
N ALA A 755 18.88 3.62 -8.35
CA ALA A 755 19.91 3.22 -7.39
C ALA A 755 21.35 3.34 -7.93
N ARG A 756 21.54 3.26 -9.25
CA ARG A 756 22.86 3.45 -9.89
C ARG A 756 23.36 4.90 -9.84
N HIS A 757 22.43 5.84 -9.81
CA HIS A 757 22.71 7.28 -9.85
C HIS A 757 22.53 7.96 -8.48
N ASP A 758 21.92 7.26 -7.52
CA ASP A 758 21.68 7.73 -6.16
C ASP A 758 21.94 6.61 -5.14
N ALA A 759 23.20 6.20 -5.01
CA ALA A 759 23.61 5.04 -4.22
C ALA A 759 23.38 5.20 -2.70
N GLU A 760 23.27 6.44 -2.21
CA GLU A 760 22.97 6.74 -0.80
C GLU A 760 21.48 6.58 -0.47
N GLY A 761 20.62 6.54 -1.48
CA GLY A 761 19.18 6.38 -1.30
C GLY A 761 18.78 4.96 -0.89
N PRO A 762 17.58 4.78 -0.32
CA PRO A 762 17.10 3.48 0.16
C PRO A 762 16.66 2.50 -0.94
N TRP A 763 16.94 2.82 -2.21
CA TRP A 763 16.27 2.29 -3.39
C TRP A 763 16.41 0.78 -3.57
N ASN A 764 17.63 0.25 -3.39
CA ASN A 764 17.85 -1.20 -3.48
C ASN A 764 17.04 -1.95 -2.40
N LYS A 765 17.06 -1.47 -1.16
CA LYS A 765 16.35 -2.13 -0.05
C LYS A 765 14.83 -2.11 -0.25
N LEU A 766 14.28 -0.99 -0.73
CA LEU A 766 12.85 -0.91 -1.09
C LEU A 766 12.50 -1.88 -2.21
N ALA A 767 13.25 -1.86 -3.32
CA ALA A 767 12.98 -2.72 -4.46
C ALA A 767 13.09 -4.21 -4.11
N ASP A 768 14.14 -4.59 -3.38
CA ASP A 768 14.38 -5.97 -2.96
C ASP A 768 13.32 -6.43 -1.94
N GLY A 769 12.88 -5.55 -1.03
CA GLY A 769 11.76 -5.82 -0.12
C GLY A 769 10.42 -6.04 -0.83
N ILE A 770 10.10 -5.21 -1.82
CA ILE A 770 8.89 -5.34 -2.65
C ILE A 770 8.93 -6.65 -3.45
N ALA A 771 10.09 -7.00 -4.03
CA ALA A 771 10.28 -8.27 -4.72
C ALA A 771 10.09 -9.47 -3.77
N ALA A 772 10.66 -9.40 -2.56
CA ALA A 772 10.50 -10.44 -1.54
C ALA A 772 9.03 -10.64 -1.15
N SER A 773 8.29 -9.55 -0.92
CA SER A 773 6.85 -9.61 -0.65
C SER A 773 6.07 -10.24 -1.82
N GLY A 774 6.44 -9.95 -3.07
CA GLY A 774 5.85 -10.61 -4.24
C GLY A 774 6.12 -12.11 -4.32
N VAL A 775 7.33 -12.57 -3.95
CA VAL A 775 7.63 -14.00 -3.85
C VAL A 775 6.71 -14.67 -2.82
N LEU A 776 6.52 -14.06 -1.65
CA LEU A 776 5.67 -14.62 -0.59
C LEU A 776 4.19 -14.65 -0.98
N GLN A 777 3.72 -13.63 -1.70
CA GLN A 777 2.33 -13.56 -2.18
C GLN A 777 2.03 -14.53 -3.33
N THR A 778 3.05 -15.07 -4.00
CA THR A 778 2.87 -16.00 -5.13
C THR A 778 2.14 -17.29 -4.69
N TYR A 779 1.27 -17.81 -5.55
CA TYR A 779 0.54 -19.06 -5.31
C TYR A 779 1.49 -20.27 -5.19
N PRO A 780 1.34 -21.12 -4.16
CA PRO A 780 2.21 -22.27 -3.95
C PRO A 780 2.01 -23.38 -5.01
N LEU A 781 2.95 -24.33 -5.07
CA LEU A 781 3.05 -25.33 -6.13
C LEU A 781 1.87 -26.33 -6.20
N ASP A 782 1.14 -26.49 -5.12
CA ASP A 782 0.01 -27.41 -4.98
C ASP A 782 -1.34 -26.80 -5.41
N GLU A 783 -1.37 -25.51 -5.73
CA GLU A 783 -2.59 -24.82 -6.19
C GLU A 783 -2.73 -24.81 -7.72
N PRO A 784 -3.97 -24.70 -8.27
CA PRO A 784 -4.18 -24.56 -9.72
C PRO A 784 -3.42 -23.37 -10.32
N SER A 785 -3.38 -22.24 -9.60
CA SER A 785 -2.70 -21.01 -10.01
C SER A 785 -1.23 -20.96 -9.60
N ARG A 786 -0.61 -22.11 -9.32
CA ARG A 786 0.81 -22.24 -8.93
C ARG A 786 1.73 -21.31 -9.70
N GLY A 787 2.62 -20.62 -8.97
CA GLY A 787 3.63 -19.75 -9.57
C GLY A 787 3.11 -18.43 -10.13
N LEU A 788 1.80 -18.17 -10.07
CA LEU A 788 1.20 -16.90 -10.44
C LEU A 788 1.16 -15.95 -9.23
N LEU A 789 1.15 -14.65 -9.50
CA LEU A 789 0.95 -13.63 -8.48
C LEU A 789 -0.55 -13.31 -8.42
N PRO A 790 -1.20 -13.25 -7.26
CA PRO A 790 -2.59 -12.80 -7.20
C PRO A 790 -2.73 -11.36 -7.69
N ASP A 791 -3.93 -10.97 -8.10
CA ASP A 791 -4.19 -9.57 -8.42
C ASP A 791 -4.08 -8.70 -7.18
N SER A 792 -4.68 -9.16 -6.07
CA SER A 792 -4.52 -8.54 -4.76
C SER A 792 -4.37 -9.53 -3.61
N PHE A 793 -3.83 -9.05 -2.49
CA PHE A 793 -3.62 -9.86 -1.30
C PHE A 793 -4.31 -9.25 -0.08
N ASN A 794 -5.14 -10.02 0.61
CA ASN A 794 -5.82 -9.56 1.82
C ASN A 794 -4.93 -9.79 3.04
N LEU A 795 -4.44 -8.70 3.64
CA LEU A 795 -3.55 -8.72 4.80
C LEU A 795 -4.20 -9.28 6.07
N THR A 796 -5.51 -9.16 6.22
CA THR A 796 -6.22 -9.64 7.42
C THR A 796 -6.48 -11.15 7.35
N SER A 797 -7.03 -11.63 6.25
CA SER A 797 -7.31 -13.06 6.04
C SER A 797 -6.09 -13.86 5.58
N GLN A 798 -5.01 -13.19 5.17
CA GLN A 798 -3.83 -13.79 4.55
C GLN A 798 -4.21 -14.64 3.32
N SER A 799 -5.11 -14.09 2.49
CA SER A 799 -5.66 -14.76 1.33
C SER A 799 -5.36 -14.02 0.03
N ARG A 800 -5.26 -14.79 -1.05
CA ARG A 800 -5.00 -14.33 -2.41
C ARG A 800 -6.33 -14.11 -3.13
N ASN A 801 -6.51 -12.95 -3.73
CA ASN A 801 -7.68 -12.66 -4.56
C ASN A 801 -7.37 -13.03 -6.02
N PRO A 802 -8.35 -13.60 -6.74
CA PRO A 802 -8.17 -14.12 -8.10
C PRO A 802 -7.93 -12.99 -9.13
N ALA A 803 -7.77 -13.38 -10.40
CA ALA A 803 -7.13 -12.63 -11.49
C ALA A 803 -5.60 -12.79 -11.51
N ASP A 804 -5.16 -14.05 -11.42
CA ASP A 804 -3.78 -14.42 -11.12
C ASP A 804 -2.86 -14.07 -12.29
N ILE A 805 -1.95 -13.14 -12.05
CA ILE A 805 -1.04 -12.53 -13.01
C ILE A 805 0.12 -13.47 -13.33
N ASN A 806 0.49 -13.51 -14.62
CA ASN A 806 1.65 -14.23 -15.11
C ASN A 806 2.96 -13.89 -14.35
N PRO A 807 3.96 -14.80 -14.34
CA PRO A 807 5.19 -14.59 -13.58
C PRO A 807 6.03 -13.39 -14.05
N GLY A 808 5.78 -12.85 -15.25
CA GLY A 808 6.69 -11.93 -15.93
C GLY A 808 6.88 -10.57 -15.27
N THR A 809 5.97 -10.16 -14.37
CA THR A 809 6.15 -8.91 -13.62
C THR A 809 7.10 -9.10 -12.42
N LEU A 810 6.98 -10.23 -11.71
CA LEU A 810 7.78 -10.56 -10.52
C LEU A 810 9.17 -11.07 -10.89
N GLN A 811 9.28 -11.89 -11.93
CA GLN A 811 10.50 -12.63 -12.27
C GLN A 811 11.77 -11.77 -12.33
N PRO A 812 11.81 -10.60 -12.99
CA PRO A 812 13.02 -9.77 -13.00
C PRO A 812 13.48 -9.34 -11.60
N GLY A 813 12.56 -8.85 -10.76
CA GLY A 813 12.88 -8.39 -9.41
C GLY A 813 13.27 -9.54 -8.48
N ALA A 814 12.56 -10.67 -8.56
CA ALA A 814 12.86 -11.85 -7.75
C ALA A 814 14.19 -12.50 -8.11
N LEU A 815 14.53 -12.60 -9.40
CA LEU A 815 15.83 -13.14 -9.82
C LEU A 815 16.97 -12.20 -9.45
N ARG A 816 16.78 -10.88 -9.52
CA ARG A 816 17.77 -9.92 -9.01
C ARG A 816 18.02 -10.08 -7.50
N LEU A 817 16.95 -10.24 -6.72
CA LEU A 817 17.03 -10.48 -5.28
C LEU A 817 17.79 -11.80 -4.97
N LEU A 818 17.46 -12.89 -5.66
CA LEU A 818 17.89 -14.24 -5.30
C LEU A 818 19.18 -14.70 -5.97
N ALA A 819 19.45 -14.25 -7.21
CA ALA A 819 20.67 -14.56 -7.96
C ALA A 819 21.71 -13.42 -7.91
N GLY A 820 21.36 -12.29 -7.32
CA GLY A 820 22.25 -11.16 -7.10
C GLY A 820 22.03 -9.98 -8.06
N PRO A 821 22.63 -8.81 -7.76
CA PRO A 821 22.29 -7.54 -8.40
C PRO A 821 22.58 -7.45 -9.91
N GLN A 822 23.41 -8.36 -10.43
CA GLN A 822 23.75 -8.51 -11.85
C GLN A 822 22.71 -9.32 -12.63
N ALA A 823 21.83 -10.07 -11.97
CA ALA A 823 20.77 -10.84 -12.60
C ALA A 823 19.63 -9.92 -13.06
N ARG A 824 19.85 -9.24 -14.20
CA ARG A 824 18.89 -8.32 -14.83
C ARG A 824 18.58 -8.78 -16.25
N PRO A 825 17.35 -8.54 -16.76
CA PRO A 825 17.00 -8.93 -18.12
C PRO A 825 17.70 -8.06 -19.17
N TYR A 826 17.83 -6.76 -18.92
CA TYR A 826 18.33 -5.78 -19.88
C TYR A 826 18.99 -4.62 -19.14
N GLN A 827 20.01 -4.02 -19.74
CA GLN A 827 20.56 -2.75 -19.27
C GLN A 827 20.90 -1.84 -20.44
N PHE A 828 20.47 -0.58 -20.31
CA PHE A 828 20.94 0.54 -21.13
C PHE A 828 22.07 1.27 -20.39
N ARG A 829 23.08 1.72 -21.12
CA ARG A 829 24.13 2.61 -20.60
C ARG A 829 24.46 3.70 -21.60
N ALA A 830 24.44 4.94 -21.16
CA ALA A 830 25.02 6.06 -21.91
C ALA A 830 26.43 6.37 -21.39
N LEU A 831 27.43 6.10 -22.22
CA LEU A 831 28.83 6.46 -22.02
C LEU A 831 29.03 7.86 -22.58
N ARG A 832 28.88 8.85 -21.70
CA ARG A 832 28.73 10.26 -22.09
C ARG A 832 30.03 10.86 -22.61
N ALA A 833 31.18 10.46 -22.06
CA ALA A 833 32.47 11.02 -22.48
C ALA A 833 32.88 10.53 -23.87
N SER A 834 32.55 9.28 -24.21
CA SER A 834 32.79 8.70 -25.53
C SER A 834 31.64 8.95 -26.53
N GLY A 835 30.47 9.38 -26.06
CA GLY A 835 29.27 9.56 -26.88
C GLY A 835 28.60 8.24 -27.33
N ILE A 836 28.88 7.14 -26.62
CA ILE A 836 28.43 5.79 -26.98
C ILE A 836 27.23 5.38 -26.14
N TRP A 837 26.24 4.74 -26.77
CA TRP A 837 25.12 4.12 -26.05
C TRP A 837 25.16 2.61 -26.21
N VAL A 838 24.94 1.89 -25.12
CA VAL A 838 25.00 0.43 -25.05
C VAL A 838 23.64 -0.12 -24.64
N CYS A 839 23.10 -1.02 -25.45
CA CYS A 839 21.87 -1.76 -25.19
C CYS A 839 22.24 -3.24 -25.09
N ALA A 840 22.23 -3.79 -23.87
CA ALA A 840 22.73 -5.13 -23.61
C ALA A 840 21.67 -6.06 -22.96
N PRO A 841 21.64 -7.35 -23.34
CA PRO A 841 20.89 -8.36 -22.60
C PRO A 841 21.70 -8.77 -21.36
N GLY A 842 21.31 -8.28 -20.18
CA GLY A 842 22.06 -8.46 -18.94
C GLY A 842 22.77 -7.20 -18.45
N ALA A 843 23.58 -7.36 -17.41
CA ALA A 843 24.32 -6.24 -16.80
C ALA A 843 25.51 -5.79 -17.65
N VAL A 844 25.89 -4.52 -17.50
CA VAL A 844 26.99 -3.85 -18.19
C VAL A 844 27.90 -3.20 -17.17
N ASP A 845 29.11 -3.74 -17.04
CA ASP A 845 30.19 -3.18 -16.22
C ASP A 845 31.05 -2.27 -17.11
N VAL A 846 31.12 -0.98 -16.79
CA VAL A 846 31.88 0.00 -17.58
C VAL A 846 33.29 0.12 -17.02
N GLU A 847 34.28 -0.12 -17.86
CA GLU A 847 35.71 -0.09 -17.51
C GLU A 847 36.36 1.22 -17.94
N ALA A 848 35.93 1.79 -19.07
CA ALA A 848 36.42 3.08 -19.58
C ALA A 848 35.31 3.82 -20.34
N ASP A 849 35.21 5.12 -20.10
CA ASP A 849 34.39 6.08 -20.83
C ASP A 849 35.21 7.37 -20.97
N ALA A 850 35.79 7.58 -22.16
CA ALA A 850 36.63 8.73 -22.47
C ALA A 850 36.45 9.16 -23.94
N PRO A 851 36.82 10.40 -24.31
CA PRO A 851 36.75 10.83 -25.70
C PRO A 851 37.55 9.90 -26.63
N GLY A 852 36.84 9.25 -27.57
CA GLY A 852 37.42 8.31 -28.52
C GLY A 852 37.77 6.91 -27.98
N GLU A 853 37.48 6.62 -26.70
CA GLU A 853 37.70 5.32 -26.08
C GLU A 853 36.53 4.90 -25.17
N ALA A 854 35.98 3.72 -25.41
CA ALA A 854 35.05 3.07 -24.47
C ALA A 854 35.43 1.60 -24.28
N ALA A 855 35.31 1.11 -23.05
CA ALA A 855 35.45 -0.31 -22.74
C ALA A 855 34.41 -0.72 -21.70
N PHE A 856 33.74 -1.83 -21.94
CA PHE A 856 32.74 -2.37 -21.04
C PHE A 856 32.65 -3.89 -21.18
N THR A 857 32.19 -4.55 -20.13
CA THR A 857 31.92 -5.99 -20.10
C THR A 857 30.42 -6.20 -19.97
N VAL A 858 29.85 -6.99 -20.89
CA VAL A 858 28.45 -7.44 -20.83
C VAL A 858 28.42 -8.78 -20.10
N LEU A 859 27.50 -8.92 -19.15
CA LEU A 859 27.22 -10.13 -18.39
C LEU A 859 25.86 -10.71 -18.85
N PRO A 860 25.84 -11.49 -19.95
CA PRO A 860 24.60 -12.04 -20.47
C PRO A 860 24.08 -13.17 -19.60
N TRP A 861 22.76 -13.26 -19.46
CA TRP A 861 22.09 -14.39 -18.81
C TRP A 861 21.69 -15.49 -19.80
N SER A 862 21.67 -15.21 -21.10
CA SER A 862 21.25 -16.17 -22.12
C SER A 862 22.34 -17.20 -22.40
N ALA A 863 21.94 -18.48 -22.43
CA ALA A 863 22.80 -19.59 -22.82
C ALA A 863 22.94 -19.75 -24.35
N GLY A 864 22.16 -19.00 -25.14
CA GLY A 864 22.19 -19.00 -26.61
C GLY A 864 22.94 -17.79 -27.19
N PRO A 865 23.04 -17.69 -28.53
CA PRO A 865 23.59 -16.50 -29.18
C PRO A 865 22.85 -15.23 -28.72
N SER A 866 23.60 -14.24 -28.28
CA SER A 866 23.06 -12.95 -27.83
C SER A 866 23.73 -11.80 -28.55
N PHE A 867 23.12 -10.62 -28.52
CA PHE A 867 23.62 -9.45 -29.22
C PHE A 867 23.62 -8.23 -28.31
N VAL A 868 24.71 -7.47 -28.32
CA VAL A 868 24.74 -6.10 -27.78
C VAL A 868 24.67 -5.11 -28.93
N VAL A 869 23.84 -4.10 -28.77
CA VAL A 869 23.74 -2.99 -29.74
C VAL A 869 24.48 -1.81 -29.15
N VAL A 870 25.35 -1.21 -29.96
CA VAL A 870 26.17 -0.06 -29.59
C VAL A 870 25.94 1.06 -30.59
N HIS A 871 25.45 2.22 -30.13
CA HIS A 871 25.23 3.42 -30.95
C HIS A 871 26.35 4.44 -30.74
N GLY A 872 26.50 5.37 -31.69
CA GLY A 872 27.50 6.46 -31.60
C GLY A 872 28.92 6.05 -31.95
N VAL A 873 29.11 4.89 -32.60
CA VAL A 873 30.41 4.39 -33.02
C VAL A 873 30.85 5.08 -34.32
N ALA A 874 31.97 5.78 -34.29
CA ALA A 874 32.58 6.39 -35.49
C ALA A 874 32.94 5.31 -36.54
N ASP A 875 32.97 5.69 -37.82
CA ASP A 875 33.21 4.72 -38.90
C ASP A 875 34.65 4.18 -38.89
N GLU A 876 35.59 5.01 -38.47
CA GLU A 876 37.01 4.70 -38.28
C GLU A 876 37.33 3.97 -36.96
N ALA A 877 36.35 3.81 -36.07
CA ALA A 877 36.58 3.19 -34.77
C ALA A 877 36.86 1.68 -34.90
N GLN A 878 37.89 1.22 -34.21
CA GLN A 878 38.17 -0.20 -34.00
C GLN A 878 37.26 -0.71 -32.88
N VAL A 879 36.50 -1.78 -33.16
CA VAL A 879 35.58 -2.41 -32.22
C VAL A 879 35.97 -3.87 -32.04
N THR A 880 36.11 -4.33 -30.80
CA THR A 880 36.37 -5.76 -30.53
C THR A 880 35.07 -6.57 -30.53
N GLY A 881 35.12 -7.76 -31.13
CA GLY A 881 33.98 -8.69 -31.23
C GLY A 881 33.51 -8.91 -32.67
N GLU A 882 32.64 -9.90 -32.86
CA GLU A 882 32.04 -10.20 -34.16
C GLU A 882 30.89 -9.21 -34.44
N ILE A 883 31.13 -8.24 -35.32
CA ILE A 883 30.08 -7.31 -35.79
C ILE A 883 29.21 -8.02 -36.82
N VAL A 884 27.95 -8.26 -36.46
CA VAL A 884 26.95 -8.89 -37.32
C VAL A 884 26.02 -7.88 -37.98
N GLY A 885 26.05 -6.61 -37.55
CA GLY A 885 25.20 -5.55 -38.08
C GLY A 885 25.87 -4.17 -38.07
N ARG A 886 25.64 -3.38 -39.12
CA ARG A 886 26.08 -1.97 -39.22
C ARG A 886 24.96 -1.11 -39.78
N ARG A 887 24.63 -0.02 -39.09
CA ARG A 887 23.65 0.98 -39.53
C ARG A 887 24.08 2.37 -39.06
N GLY A 888 24.61 3.20 -39.97
CA GLY A 888 25.23 4.49 -39.59
C GLY A 888 26.27 4.27 -38.48
N GLY A 889 26.20 5.05 -37.40
CA GLY A 889 27.04 4.87 -36.21
C GLY A 889 26.63 3.72 -35.27
N THR A 890 25.72 2.83 -35.67
CA THR A 890 25.29 1.67 -34.86
C THR A 890 26.07 0.42 -35.25
N ARG A 891 26.50 -0.35 -34.25
CA ARG A 891 27.14 -1.66 -34.38
C ARG A 891 26.37 -2.68 -33.55
N THR A 892 26.01 -3.81 -34.16
CA THR A 892 25.43 -4.95 -33.45
C THR A 892 26.50 -6.02 -33.35
N ILE A 893 26.88 -6.34 -32.11
CA ILE A 893 28.00 -7.22 -31.80
C ILE A 893 27.44 -8.49 -31.18
N LYS A 894 27.85 -9.62 -31.72
CA LYS A 894 27.47 -10.92 -31.20
C LYS A 894 28.28 -11.25 -29.95
N ILE A 895 27.58 -11.74 -28.94
CA ILE A 895 28.10 -12.12 -27.63
C ILE A 895 28.05 -13.64 -27.51
N GLY A 896 29.12 -14.22 -26.95
CA GLY A 896 29.22 -15.66 -26.71
C GLY A 896 28.24 -16.15 -25.64
N PRO A 897 27.86 -17.43 -25.65
CA PRO A 897 26.90 -17.98 -24.69
C PRO A 897 27.43 -17.93 -23.25
N GLY A 898 26.61 -17.43 -22.31
CA GLY A 898 26.76 -17.61 -20.86
C GLY A 898 28.02 -17.06 -20.18
N GLY A 899 28.85 -16.26 -20.86
CA GLY A 899 30.11 -15.74 -20.33
C GLY A 899 30.26 -14.22 -20.45
N PRO A 900 30.96 -13.57 -19.51
CA PRO A 900 31.32 -12.16 -19.62
C PRO A 900 32.00 -11.87 -20.96
N THR A 901 31.48 -10.90 -21.71
CA THR A 901 32.04 -10.51 -23.00
C THR A 901 32.47 -9.06 -22.96
N ARG A 902 33.78 -8.84 -23.06
CA ARG A 902 34.38 -7.51 -23.11
C ARG A 902 34.29 -6.92 -24.51
N VAL A 903 33.81 -5.69 -24.60
CA VAL A 903 33.77 -4.88 -25.82
C VAL A 903 34.61 -3.63 -25.59
N SER A 904 35.48 -3.32 -26.53
CA SER A 904 36.30 -2.11 -26.55
C SER A 904 36.16 -1.41 -27.89
N ILE A 905 36.09 -0.09 -27.85
CA ILE A 905 35.88 0.79 -28.98
C ILE A 905 36.93 1.89 -28.91
N ARG A 906 37.77 2.00 -29.94
CA ARG A 906 38.88 2.96 -29.99
C ARG A 906 39.00 3.62 -31.34
N ILE A 907 39.07 4.95 -31.35
CA ILE A 907 39.45 5.72 -32.55
C ILE A 907 40.98 5.77 -32.58
N SER A 908 41.58 5.21 -33.63
CA SER A 908 43.03 5.34 -33.83
C SER A 908 43.34 6.79 -34.15
N ARG A 909 44.23 7.42 -33.36
CA ARG A 909 44.71 8.79 -33.63
C ARG A 909 45.56 8.86 -34.89
#